data_AF-A0A8S1E0J8-F1
#
_entry.id   AF-A0A8S1E0J8-F1
#
_cell.length_a   1.000
_cell.length_b   1.000
_cell.length_c   1.000
_cell.angle_alpha   90.00
_cell.angle_beta   90.00
_cell.angle_gamma   90.00
#
_symmetry.space_group_name_H-M   'P 1'
#
loop_
_entity.id
_entity.type
_entity.pdbx_description
1 polymer ?
#
loop_
_entity_poly.entity_id
_entity_poly.type
_entity_poly.pdbx_seq_one_letter_code
_entity_poly.pdbx_strand_id
1 'polypeptide(L)'
;MMTLWIIKAGLPFSLVENEHFTEFLSYLAPWYEPPIRKTAKRAYRSLCKEKKASLQELLDRKILIEAESYCHRFLRLNGSSSGTVTNDINMDTWAQFLGGLFNSRSLGRGESLNLKSLLPGDLTDDLHFAFLSAEVELALGGMKNRKAPGPDNLQNEVVRLLWAALPDEITAFLNVSLELGSFPVAWKNSNLKLLYKGKGAVSDVNSYRGISLCCSLYNLLDRVMNNRLYSSLIDLIPSNQFGFVKGRSTIQAMQLLVDEINFVVYEKKTPLYALFLDVKKAFDSVSRHFIFEELVGTGRFSVRELNLLAEMLDANFLTVRDGVSVSEPIVQSNGHHGIECLVEQRATLNSTLPIVVTLHFIDESSRNLMSVALAVRQMVARSTAPELINTIQLILREFGLKKNQIRSTCSDRGANIKKACTDLFGTNKTVFCLCHLVDNAVQTSLSEVRPVQSFINDVKSVVTFIKRSPTAANLLRKYQLADGRIYSMCLMPIQSVATRWNSVLHCAKRYVLLHHYITKVLQDSSLSSSNPPPVILQECIKTLDEVIKVLEPVEQLTLTFSSSKNWTGSFAVIAFKSLAHTIKCTNLTEPVAKMFKDVLLKNLSDINAHVEDNVMLGAANVLDPRFKGASLKKEQYAKAIGLIKVDVEEYKERGNGADSDNLPFLDDSGEDILMSYFQAKDPLPKRARKTQDEINEYLNSPLEPYQCTPNEWWDLHESDFPRLSAISKSFLMIPPSSVASERLVSSINLVLKAEKSRMLSQRLAKLVFLRNLPETFWQRLIS
;
A
#
# COMPACT_ATOMS: atom_id res chain seq x y z
N MET A 1 -26.80 -22.05 17.31
CA MET A 1 -26.11 -21.87 16.01
C MET A 1 -24.68 -21.37 16.14
N MET A 2 -24.35 -20.46 17.08
CA MET A 2 -22.96 -20.01 17.32
C MET A 2 -22.01 -21.14 17.78
N THR A 3 -22.51 -22.11 18.54
CA THR A 3 -21.73 -23.25 19.05
C THR A 3 -21.29 -24.24 17.96
N LEU A 4 -22.06 -24.37 16.87
CA LEU A 4 -21.71 -25.22 15.73
C LEU A 4 -20.60 -24.62 14.85
N TRP A 5 -20.41 -23.29 14.90
CA TRP A 5 -19.35 -22.59 14.19
C TRP A 5 -18.00 -22.69 14.91
N ILE A 6 -18.01 -22.63 16.25
CA ILE A 6 -16.81 -22.72 17.09
C ILE A 6 -16.15 -24.11 17.02
N ILE A 7 -16.95 -25.19 16.90
CA ILE A 7 -16.43 -26.56 16.79
C ILE A 7 -15.81 -26.83 15.40
N LYS A 8 -16.31 -26.18 14.33
CA LYS A 8 -15.79 -26.35 12.97
C LYS A 8 -14.52 -25.53 12.68
N ALA A 9 -14.21 -24.51 13.49
CA ALA A 9 -13.14 -23.54 13.22
C ALA A 9 -11.80 -23.80 13.93
N GLY A 10 -11.67 -24.87 14.73
CA GLY A 10 -10.36 -25.34 15.21
C GLY A 10 -9.52 -24.34 16.03
N LEU A 11 -10.14 -23.47 16.83
CA LEU A 11 -9.42 -22.52 17.68
C LEU A 11 -8.93 -23.18 19.00
N PRO A 12 -7.72 -22.84 19.49
CA PRO A 12 -7.11 -23.48 20.65
C PRO A 12 -7.80 -23.15 21.98
N PHE A 13 -8.02 -24.20 22.76
CA PHE A 13 -8.64 -24.28 24.09
C PHE A 13 -7.76 -23.64 25.19
N SER A 14 -7.68 -22.31 25.27
CA SER A 14 -6.99 -21.63 26.40
C SER A 14 -7.75 -20.45 27.00
N LEU A 15 -9.08 -20.50 27.00
CA LEU A 15 -9.96 -19.43 27.48
C LEU A 15 -10.93 -19.87 28.60
N VAL A 16 -10.56 -20.85 29.42
CA VAL A 16 -11.45 -21.38 30.47
C VAL A 16 -10.71 -21.48 31.81
N GLU A 17 -10.44 -20.34 32.45
CA GLU A 17 -10.09 -20.25 33.89
C GLU A 17 -10.60 -18.92 34.48
N ASN A 18 -11.92 -18.68 34.44
CA ASN A 18 -12.56 -17.57 35.16
C ASN A 18 -13.84 -18.09 35.84
N GLU A 19 -14.02 -17.81 37.13
CA GLU A 19 -15.12 -18.30 37.96
C GLU A 19 -16.52 -17.92 37.41
N HIS A 20 -16.64 -16.80 36.70
CA HIS A 20 -17.90 -16.40 36.04
C HIS A 20 -18.25 -17.25 34.81
N PHE A 21 -17.26 -17.88 34.17
CA PHE A 21 -17.52 -18.84 33.09
C PHE A 21 -17.92 -20.22 33.65
N THR A 22 -17.47 -20.55 34.85
CA THR A 22 -17.90 -21.75 35.58
C THR A 22 -19.35 -21.64 36.03
N GLU A 23 -19.80 -20.45 36.41
CA GLU A 23 -21.19 -20.12 36.72
C GLU A 23 -22.12 -20.18 35.49
N PHE A 24 -21.58 -19.82 34.32
CA PHE A 24 -22.24 -20.01 33.02
C PHE A 24 -22.32 -21.49 32.61
N LEU A 25 -21.34 -22.31 32.97
CA LEU A 25 -21.33 -23.75 32.71
C LEU A 25 -22.21 -24.54 33.69
N SER A 26 -22.32 -24.12 34.95
CA SER A 26 -23.23 -24.74 35.93
C SER A 26 -24.71 -24.50 35.57
N TYR A 27 -25.02 -23.38 34.92
CA TYR A 27 -26.32 -23.13 34.30
C TYR A 27 -26.67 -24.13 33.18
N LEU A 28 -25.67 -24.77 32.57
CA LEU A 28 -25.82 -25.76 31.48
C LEU A 28 -25.70 -27.23 31.94
N ALA A 29 -25.47 -27.46 33.24
CA ALA A 29 -25.17 -28.77 33.82
C ALA A 29 -26.22 -29.90 33.64
N PRO A 30 -27.53 -29.68 33.44
CA PRO A 30 -28.47 -30.79 33.28
C PRO A 30 -28.29 -31.61 31.98
N TRP A 31 -27.44 -31.15 31.05
CA TRP A 31 -27.39 -31.68 29.68
C TRP A 31 -26.01 -32.19 29.23
N TYR A 32 -25.04 -32.38 30.14
CA TYR A 32 -23.68 -32.76 29.73
C TYR A 32 -22.86 -33.52 30.80
N GLU A 33 -22.32 -34.69 30.43
CA GLU A 33 -21.25 -35.40 31.14
C GLU A 33 -20.02 -35.61 30.22
N PRO A 34 -18.78 -35.28 30.65
CA PRO A 34 -17.57 -35.56 29.87
C PRO A 34 -16.70 -36.74 30.42
N PRO A 35 -16.08 -37.57 29.56
CA PRO A 35 -15.16 -38.63 29.98
C PRO A 35 -13.66 -38.26 29.98
N ILE A 36 -12.99 -38.77 31.01
CA ILE A 36 -11.58 -38.99 31.40
C ILE A 36 -10.46 -38.74 30.35
N ARG A 37 -9.49 -37.83 30.67
CA ARG A 37 -8.45 -37.32 29.74
C ARG A 37 -7.02 -37.18 30.34
N LYS A 38 -6.49 -38.14 31.10
CA LYS A 38 -5.13 -38.00 31.72
C LYS A 38 -3.97 -38.64 30.93
N THR A 39 -4.22 -39.60 30.04
CA THR A 39 -3.14 -40.44 29.48
C THR A 39 -2.51 -39.89 28.18
N ALA A 40 -3.29 -39.26 27.30
CA ALA A 40 -2.80 -38.79 25.99
C ALA A 40 -1.88 -37.55 26.05
N LYS A 41 -2.08 -36.65 27.03
CA LYS A 41 -1.34 -35.38 27.15
C LYS A 41 0.13 -35.59 27.55
N ARG A 42 0.45 -36.68 28.26
CA ARG A 42 1.83 -37.02 28.62
C ARG A 42 2.61 -37.62 27.44
N ALA A 43 1.99 -38.51 26.67
CA ALA A 43 2.62 -39.11 25.49
C ALA A 43 3.04 -38.05 24.46
N TYR A 44 2.16 -37.08 24.17
CA TYR A 44 2.45 -36.01 23.21
C TYR A 44 3.62 -35.10 23.64
N ARG A 45 3.68 -34.72 24.93
CA ARG A 45 4.75 -33.85 25.45
C ARG A 45 6.12 -34.53 25.42
N SER A 46 6.17 -35.83 25.63
CA SER A 46 7.42 -36.59 25.56
C SER A 46 7.98 -36.61 24.13
N LEU A 47 7.12 -36.85 23.14
CA LEU A 47 7.49 -36.92 21.73
C LEU A 47 8.03 -35.58 21.20
N CYS A 48 7.42 -34.45 21.59
CA CYS A 48 7.90 -33.12 21.19
C CYS A 48 9.30 -32.80 21.74
N LYS A 49 9.64 -33.29 22.94
CA LYS A 49 10.94 -33.03 23.57
C LYS A 49 12.07 -33.79 22.86
N GLU A 50 11.80 -35.03 22.47
CA GLU A 50 12.74 -35.89 21.76
C GLU A 50 13.06 -35.34 20.34
N LYS A 51 12.04 -34.95 19.58
CA LYS A 51 12.22 -34.40 18.23
C LYS A 51 12.99 -33.07 18.22
N LYS A 52 12.84 -32.24 19.26
CA LYS A 52 13.57 -30.98 19.39
C LYS A 52 15.06 -31.19 19.65
N ALA A 53 15.42 -32.19 20.46
CA ALA A 53 16.83 -32.52 20.74
C ALA A 53 17.54 -33.04 19.48
N SER A 54 16.87 -33.93 18.74
CA SER A 54 17.44 -34.54 17.53
C SER A 54 17.67 -33.52 16.39
N LEU A 55 16.82 -32.49 16.29
CA LEU A 55 17.00 -31.39 15.33
C LEU A 55 18.21 -30.50 15.67
N GLN A 56 18.45 -30.25 16.96
CA GLN A 56 19.57 -29.42 17.42
C GLN A 56 20.91 -30.09 17.09
N GLU A 57 21.01 -31.40 17.32
CA GLU A 57 22.21 -32.18 17.05
C GLU A 57 22.57 -32.22 15.54
N LEU A 58 21.55 -32.25 14.66
CA LEU A 58 21.74 -32.17 13.21
C LEU A 58 22.21 -30.77 12.75
N LEU A 59 21.74 -29.70 13.39
CA LEU A 59 22.18 -28.34 13.10
C LEU A 59 23.63 -28.12 13.54
N ASP A 60 23.98 -28.59 14.72
CA ASP A 60 25.34 -28.46 15.27
C ASP A 60 26.36 -29.23 14.43
N ARG A 61 26.02 -30.43 13.94
CA ARG A 61 26.86 -31.18 12.97
C ARG A 61 27.07 -30.44 11.65
N LYS A 62 26.03 -29.79 11.11
CA LYS A 62 26.14 -29.00 9.87
C LYS A 62 27.10 -27.83 10.03
N ILE A 63 27.05 -27.15 11.16
CA ILE A 63 27.93 -26.02 11.47
C ILE A 63 29.39 -26.49 11.58
N LEU A 64 29.63 -27.65 12.18
CA LEU A 64 30.98 -28.21 12.32
C LEU A 64 31.61 -28.53 10.95
N ILE A 65 30.85 -29.19 10.05
CA ILE A 65 31.29 -29.53 8.69
C ILE A 65 31.59 -28.27 7.88
N GLU A 66 30.77 -27.22 8.06
CA GLU A 66 30.93 -25.94 7.37
C GLU A 66 32.14 -25.14 7.91
N ALA A 67 32.44 -25.26 9.21
CA ALA A 67 33.61 -24.68 9.84
C ALA A 67 34.93 -25.34 9.41
N GLU A 68 34.95 -26.66 9.24
CA GLU A 68 36.12 -27.40 8.71
C GLU A 68 36.39 -27.05 7.23
N SER A 69 35.34 -26.84 6.45
CA SER A 69 35.45 -26.54 5.01
C SER A 69 35.85 -25.09 4.71
N TYR A 70 35.56 -24.14 5.62
CA TYR A 70 35.80 -22.72 5.41
C TYR A 70 36.42 -22.04 6.65
N CYS A 71 37.54 -22.59 7.14
CA CYS A 71 38.25 -22.11 8.34
C CYS A 71 38.52 -20.58 8.35
N HIS A 72 38.77 -19.97 7.19
CA HIS A 72 38.99 -18.51 7.05
C HIS A 72 37.75 -17.63 7.30
N ARG A 73 36.52 -18.18 7.25
CA ARG A 73 35.31 -17.44 7.68
C ARG A 73 35.13 -17.41 9.19
N PHE A 74 35.79 -18.34 9.90
CA PHE A 74 35.65 -18.50 11.35
C PHE A 74 36.86 -17.99 12.14
N LEU A 75 37.98 -17.68 11.48
CA LEU A 75 39.10 -16.95 12.07
C LEU A 75 38.80 -15.45 12.14
N ARG A 76 38.56 -14.94 13.36
CA ARG A 76 38.35 -13.51 13.63
C ARG A 76 39.65 -12.70 13.50
N LEU A 77 39.64 -11.68 12.66
CA LEU A 77 40.51 -10.51 12.81
C LEU A 77 39.97 -9.66 13.98
N ASN A 78 40.77 -9.53 15.04
CA ASN A 78 40.45 -8.65 16.17
C ASN A 78 40.60 -7.17 15.79
N GLY A 79 39.61 -6.37 16.21
CA GLY A 79 39.64 -4.90 16.22
C GLY A 79 38.96 -4.26 15.01
N SER A 80 37.63 -4.19 14.95
CA SER A 80 36.87 -3.07 15.54
C SER A 80 35.42 -3.49 15.74
N SER A 81 34.94 -3.33 16.97
CA SER A 81 33.69 -3.83 17.54
C SER A 81 32.42 -3.37 16.81
N SER A 82 31.89 -4.22 15.92
CA SER A 82 30.44 -4.27 15.65
C SER A 82 29.82 -5.23 16.67
N GLY A 83 29.35 -4.66 17.79
CA GLY A 83 28.71 -5.41 18.86
C GLY A 83 27.49 -6.16 18.34
N THR A 84 27.58 -7.49 18.32
CA THR A 84 26.41 -8.31 18.59
C THR A 84 26.07 -8.00 20.05
N VAL A 85 25.00 -7.24 20.29
CA VAL A 85 24.57 -6.94 21.65
C VAL A 85 24.03 -8.22 22.26
N THR A 86 24.84 -8.91 23.04
CA THR A 86 24.34 -9.69 24.15
C THR A 86 23.66 -8.71 25.11
N ASN A 87 22.38 -8.90 25.41
CA ASN A 87 21.75 -8.20 26.51
C ASN A 87 22.40 -8.71 27.80
N ASP A 88 23.44 -8.02 28.28
CA ASP A 88 24.05 -8.28 29.61
C ASP A 88 23.20 -7.72 30.76
N ILE A 89 22.05 -7.11 30.46
CA ILE A 89 21.14 -6.55 31.47
C ILE A 89 20.08 -7.60 31.82
N ASN A 90 20.13 -8.11 33.05
CA ASN A 90 19.15 -9.06 33.57
C ASN A 90 17.72 -8.46 33.57
N MET A 91 16.71 -9.30 33.35
CA MET A 91 15.29 -8.95 33.46
C MET A 91 14.93 -8.34 34.81
N ASP A 92 15.58 -8.76 35.90
CA ASP A 92 15.36 -8.16 37.22
C ASP A 92 15.83 -6.71 37.27
N THR A 93 16.95 -6.40 36.62
CA THR A 93 17.47 -5.04 36.48
C THR A 93 16.54 -4.17 35.65
N TRP A 94 15.92 -4.74 34.60
CA TRP A 94 14.88 -4.06 33.84
C TRP A 94 13.64 -3.79 34.68
N ALA A 95 13.15 -4.78 35.43
CA ALA A 95 11.98 -4.64 36.28
C ALA A 95 12.18 -3.59 37.39
N GLN A 96 13.34 -3.58 38.04
CA GLN A 96 13.70 -2.59 39.05
C GLN A 96 13.81 -1.17 38.47
N PHE A 97 14.53 -1.02 37.34
CA PHE A 97 14.70 0.28 36.69
C PHE A 97 13.37 0.87 36.21
N LEU A 98 12.56 0.08 35.53
CA LEU A 98 11.26 0.52 35.01
C LEU A 98 10.25 0.71 36.14
N GLY A 99 10.30 -0.13 37.18
CA GLY A 99 9.50 0.03 38.39
C GLY A 99 9.77 1.36 39.08
N GLY A 100 11.03 1.77 39.21
CA GLY A 100 11.40 3.08 39.75
C GLY A 100 11.11 4.26 38.81
N LEU A 101 11.10 4.03 37.50
CA LEU A 101 10.78 5.05 36.51
C LEU A 101 9.27 5.36 36.44
N PHE A 102 8.44 4.32 36.50
CA PHE A 102 7.00 4.42 36.30
C PHE A 102 6.18 4.57 37.57
N ASN A 103 6.81 4.51 38.74
CA ASN A 103 6.12 4.66 40.03
C ASN A 103 6.88 5.67 40.89
N SER A 104 6.24 6.80 41.19
CA SER A 104 6.79 7.82 42.11
C SER A 104 6.37 7.58 43.56
N ARG A 105 5.42 6.67 43.80
CA ARG A 105 5.06 6.09 45.10
C ARG A 105 5.03 4.57 44.90
N SER A 106 5.59 3.81 45.83
CA SER A 106 5.60 2.34 45.82
C SER A 106 4.18 1.81 46.07
N LEU A 107 3.32 1.88 45.05
CA LEU A 107 2.03 1.21 45.03
C LEU A 107 2.27 -0.29 44.83
N GLY A 108 1.66 -1.12 45.68
CA GLY A 108 1.73 -2.58 45.61
C GLY A 108 0.96 -3.15 44.42
N ARG A 109 1.11 -4.45 44.15
CA ARG A 109 0.27 -5.16 43.16
C ARG A 109 -1.21 -5.01 43.54
N GLY A 110 -1.99 -4.30 42.72
CA GLY A 110 -3.45 -4.20 42.85
C GLY A 110 -3.97 -2.92 43.50
N GLU A 111 -3.13 -1.95 43.82
CA GLU A 111 -3.59 -0.65 44.34
C GLU A 111 -4.00 0.29 43.19
N SER A 112 -5.26 0.74 43.20
CA SER A 112 -5.82 1.72 42.25
C SER A 112 -5.35 3.14 42.60
N LEU A 113 -5.15 3.98 41.59
CA LEU A 113 -4.93 5.42 41.76
C LEU A 113 -6.16 6.15 42.33
N ASN A 114 -7.31 5.46 42.43
CA ASN A 114 -8.60 5.98 42.90
C ASN A 114 -8.98 7.32 42.23
N LEU A 115 -8.70 7.46 40.93
CA LEU A 115 -8.99 8.67 40.17
C LEU A 115 -10.49 9.01 40.15
N LYS A 116 -11.36 8.00 40.26
CA LYS A 116 -12.81 8.17 40.35
C LYS A 116 -13.25 9.01 41.56
N SER A 117 -12.43 9.10 42.62
CA SER A 117 -12.69 9.98 43.77
C SER A 117 -12.57 11.48 43.47
N LEU A 118 -11.94 11.85 42.35
CA LEU A 118 -11.83 13.24 41.88
C LEU A 118 -13.07 13.72 41.11
N LEU A 119 -14.05 12.84 40.87
CA LEU A 119 -15.27 13.21 40.18
C LEU A 119 -16.19 14.03 41.10
N PRO A 120 -16.69 15.20 40.64
CA PRO A 120 -17.71 15.95 41.36
C PRO A 120 -18.97 15.11 41.62
N GLY A 121 -19.50 15.15 42.85
CA GLY A 121 -20.68 14.38 43.26
C GLY A 121 -22.00 14.80 42.59
N ASP A 122 -22.04 15.97 41.96
CA ASP A 122 -23.25 16.61 41.40
C ASP A 122 -23.31 16.59 39.87
N LEU A 123 -22.46 15.81 39.18
CA LEU A 123 -22.50 15.74 37.72
C LEU A 123 -23.75 15.00 37.22
N THR A 124 -24.68 15.72 36.61
CA THR A 124 -25.84 15.16 35.92
C THR A 124 -25.47 14.67 34.51
N ASP A 125 -26.07 13.56 34.10
CA ASP A 125 -25.77 12.81 32.85
C ASP A 125 -26.36 13.49 31.58
N ASP A 126 -26.29 14.82 31.51
CA ASP A 126 -27.03 15.62 30.52
C ASP A 126 -26.31 15.70 29.15
N LEU A 127 -25.06 15.25 29.05
CA LEU A 127 -24.23 15.20 27.84
C LEU A 127 -23.88 13.75 27.46
N HIS A 128 -24.89 12.91 27.23
CA HIS A 128 -24.65 11.51 26.86
C HIS A 128 -24.71 11.27 25.34
N PHE A 129 -23.60 10.81 24.76
CA PHE A 129 -23.57 10.25 23.40
C PHE A 129 -22.79 8.94 23.37
N ALA A 130 -23.47 7.83 23.08
CA ALA A 130 -22.83 6.55 22.78
C ALA A 130 -21.87 6.68 21.58
N PHE A 131 -20.85 5.83 21.49
CA PHE A 131 -20.02 5.71 20.29
C PHE A 131 -20.88 5.31 19.11
N LEU A 132 -20.80 6.09 18.04
CA LEU A 132 -21.44 5.77 16.78
C LEU A 132 -20.58 4.77 16.01
N SER A 133 -21.22 3.85 15.26
CA SER A 133 -20.50 2.92 14.39
C SER A 133 -19.55 3.64 13.42
N ALA A 134 -19.96 4.81 12.90
CA ALA A 134 -19.10 5.66 12.06
C ALA A 134 -17.87 6.23 12.80
N GLU A 135 -17.97 6.53 14.11
CA GLU A 135 -16.82 6.97 14.91
C GLU A 135 -15.80 5.83 15.09
N VAL A 136 -16.31 4.62 15.33
CA VAL A 136 -15.49 3.41 15.47
C VAL A 136 -14.83 3.05 14.14
N GLU A 137 -15.55 3.16 13.02
CA GLU A 137 -15.00 2.95 11.67
C GLU A 137 -13.89 3.96 11.34
N LEU A 138 -14.11 5.24 11.65
CA LEU A 138 -13.09 6.28 11.47
C LEU A 138 -11.85 6.01 12.30
N ALA A 139 -12.03 5.58 13.55
CA ALA A 139 -10.91 5.19 14.42
C ALA A 139 -10.16 3.98 13.84
N LEU A 140 -10.88 2.94 13.41
CA LEU A 140 -10.32 1.74 12.80
C LEU A 140 -9.54 2.05 11.52
N GLY A 141 -10.05 2.96 10.69
CA GLY A 141 -9.38 3.46 9.48
C GLY A 141 -8.02 4.10 9.77
N GLY A 142 -7.90 4.75 10.94
CA GLY A 142 -6.64 5.33 11.43
C GLY A 142 -5.61 4.31 11.94
N MET A 143 -6.04 3.12 12.36
CA MET A 143 -5.15 2.08 12.88
C MET A 143 -4.28 1.51 11.76
N LYS A 144 -2.96 1.69 11.81
CA LYS A 144 -2.04 1.19 10.78
C LYS A 144 -1.98 -0.36 10.80
N ASN A 145 -1.97 -0.98 9.62
CA ASN A 145 -1.74 -2.42 9.46
C ASN A 145 -0.30 -2.82 9.85
N ARG A 146 -0.08 -4.11 10.11
CA ARG A 146 1.21 -4.74 10.40
C ARG A 146 1.89 -4.21 11.66
N LYS A 147 1.07 -3.75 12.62
CA LYS A 147 1.53 -3.42 13.97
C LYS A 147 1.78 -4.70 14.74
N ALA A 148 2.82 -4.69 15.59
CA ALA A 148 3.05 -5.80 16.50
C ALA A 148 1.85 -5.92 17.46
N PRO A 149 1.34 -7.14 17.69
CA PRO A 149 0.19 -7.34 18.54
C PRO A 149 0.53 -7.13 20.02
N GLY A 150 -0.50 -6.93 20.83
CA GLY A 150 -0.41 -6.91 22.28
C GLY A 150 -0.26 -8.33 22.87
N PRO A 151 -0.47 -8.50 24.19
CA PRO A 151 -0.41 -9.80 24.86
C PRO A 151 -1.42 -10.83 24.33
N ASP A 152 -2.50 -10.38 23.71
CA ASP A 152 -3.54 -11.18 23.05
C ASP A 152 -3.09 -11.81 21.72
N ASN A 153 -1.94 -11.38 21.18
CA ASN A 153 -1.42 -11.76 19.85
C ASN A 153 -2.39 -11.45 18.69
N LEU A 154 -3.37 -10.57 18.89
CA LEU A 154 -4.29 -10.12 17.84
C LEU A 154 -3.71 -8.91 17.14
N GLN A 155 -3.67 -8.96 15.80
CA GLN A 155 -3.22 -7.85 14.96
C GLN A 155 -4.40 -6.96 14.57
N ASN A 156 -4.11 -5.72 14.18
CA ASN A 156 -5.13 -4.77 13.71
C ASN A 156 -5.90 -5.30 12.50
N GLU A 157 -5.28 -6.12 11.65
CA GLU A 157 -5.92 -6.81 10.54
C GLU A 157 -7.06 -7.73 10.98
N VAL A 158 -6.90 -8.42 12.11
CA VAL A 158 -7.96 -9.28 12.67
C VAL A 158 -9.13 -8.42 13.13
N VAL A 159 -8.86 -7.30 13.80
CA VAL A 159 -9.91 -6.35 14.20
C VAL A 159 -10.63 -5.76 12.98
N ARG A 160 -9.93 -5.50 11.88
CA ARG A 160 -10.54 -5.05 10.62
C ARG A 160 -11.43 -6.11 9.96
N LEU A 161 -11.01 -7.37 10.00
CA LEU A 161 -11.82 -8.49 9.50
C LEU A 161 -13.06 -8.70 10.37
N LEU A 162 -12.91 -8.60 11.69
CA LEU A 162 -14.02 -8.66 12.64
C LEU A 162 -14.99 -7.50 12.41
N TRP A 163 -14.50 -6.28 12.20
CA TRP A 163 -15.33 -5.12 11.86
C TRP A 163 -16.13 -5.30 10.58
N ALA A 164 -15.53 -5.88 9.55
CA ALA A 164 -16.24 -6.15 8.30
C ALA A 164 -17.39 -7.16 8.46
N ALA A 165 -17.32 -8.04 9.47
CA ALA A 165 -18.33 -9.06 9.74
C ALA A 165 -19.34 -8.64 10.81
N LEU A 166 -18.91 -7.89 11.82
CA LEU A 166 -19.64 -7.61 13.08
C LEU A 166 -19.47 -6.15 13.55
N PRO A 167 -19.80 -5.14 12.72
CA PRO A 167 -19.58 -3.74 13.07
C PRO A 167 -20.47 -3.29 14.26
N ASP A 168 -21.70 -3.79 14.33
CA ASP A 168 -22.67 -3.42 15.36
C ASP A 168 -22.29 -4.04 16.71
N GLU A 169 -21.84 -5.29 16.74
CA GLU A 169 -21.42 -5.99 17.95
C GLU A 169 -20.14 -5.39 18.53
N ILE A 170 -19.18 -4.99 17.68
CA ILE A 170 -17.97 -4.30 18.13
C ILE A 170 -18.33 -2.93 18.71
N THR A 171 -19.21 -2.19 18.02
CA THR A 171 -19.67 -0.87 18.51
C THR A 171 -20.41 -1.02 19.84
N ALA A 172 -21.31 -1.99 19.96
CA ALA A 172 -22.03 -2.30 21.19
C ALA A 172 -21.06 -2.68 22.32
N PHE A 173 -20.04 -3.48 22.04
CA PHE A 173 -19.03 -3.86 23.02
C PHE A 173 -18.21 -2.66 23.55
N LEU A 174 -17.82 -1.73 22.68
CA LEU A 174 -17.17 -0.48 23.10
C LEU A 174 -18.12 0.41 23.90
N ASN A 175 -19.40 0.45 23.52
CA ASN A 175 -20.43 1.20 24.26
C ASN A 175 -20.71 0.64 25.64
N VAL A 176 -20.73 -0.69 25.80
CA VAL A 176 -20.80 -1.33 27.12
C VAL A 176 -19.61 -0.90 27.99
N SER A 177 -18.41 -0.77 27.40
CA SER A 177 -17.24 -0.30 28.14
C SER A 177 -17.38 1.17 28.59
N LEU A 178 -17.98 2.01 27.75
CA LEU A 178 -18.30 3.40 28.07
C LEU A 178 -19.38 3.51 29.16
N GLU A 179 -20.46 2.74 29.04
CA GLU A 179 -21.57 2.72 30.00
C GLU A 179 -21.13 2.25 31.38
N LEU A 180 -20.34 1.18 31.45
CA LEU A 180 -19.83 0.63 32.70
C LEU A 180 -18.64 1.43 33.26
N GLY A 181 -18.06 2.35 32.47
CA GLY A 181 -16.82 3.05 32.83
C GLY A 181 -15.67 2.09 33.15
N SER A 182 -15.65 0.95 32.46
CA SER A 182 -14.67 -0.12 32.66
C SER A 182 -14.47 -0.94 31.38
N PHE A 183 -13.36 -1.65 31.28
CA PHE A 183 -13.04 -2.51 30.14
C PHE A 183 -12.37 -3.81 30.62
N PRO A 184 -12.22 -4.85 29.78
CA PRO A 184 -11.64 -6.12 30.21
C PRO A 184 -10.27 -5.94 30.88
N VAL A 185 -10.10 -6.52 32.08
CA VAL A 185 -8.84 -6.43 32.86
C VAL A 185 -7.62 -6.89 32.04
N ALA A 186 -7.83 -7.82 31.10
CA ALA A 186 -6.80 -8.26 30.16
C ALA A 186 -6.14 -7.10 29.39
N TRP A 187 -6.89 -6.04 29.07
CA TRP A 187 -6.41 -4.86 28.33
C TRP A 187 -5.52 -3.94 29.17
N LYS A 188 -5.50 -4.09 30.51
CA LYS A 188 -4.53 -3.43 31.38
C LYS A 188 -3.12 -4.05 31.29
N ASN A 189 -2.97 -5.17 30.58
CA ASN A 189 -1.66 -5.80 30.38
C ASN A 189 -1.06 -5.38 29.04
N SER A 190 0.23 -5.04 29.04
CA SER A 190 0.98 -4.71 27.82
C SER A 190 2.36 -5.35 27.79
N ASN A 191 2.82 -5.70 26.59
CA ASN A 191 4.20 -6.15 26.37
C ASN A 191 5.09 -4.93 26.12
N LEU A 192 6.08 -4.69 26.97
CA LEU A 192 7.03 -3.59 26.79
C LEU A 192 8.22 -4.04 25.94
N LYS A 193 8.37 -3.41 24.77
CA LYS A 193 9.53 -3.62 23.90
C LYS A 193 10.55 -2.51 24.09
N LEU A 194 11.78 -2.88 24.41
CA LEU A 194 12.89 -1.95 24.60
C LEU A 194 13.64 -1.74 23.28
N LEU A 195 13.80 -0.48 22.87
CA LEU A 195 14.52 -0.07 21.68
C LEU A 195 15.75 0.76 22.04
N TYR A 196 16.92 0.35 21.58
CA TYR A 196 18.15 1.10 21.79
C TYR A 196 18.12 2.43 21.03
N LYS A 197 18.48 3.53 21.70
CA LYS A 197 18.45 4.91 21.14
C LYS A 197 19.58 5.19 20.14
N GLY A 198 20.55 4.27 20.00
CA GLY A 198 21.71 4.47 19.11
C GLY A 198 22.80 5.37 19.70
N LYS A 199 22.71 5.74 20.98
CA LYS A 199 23.66 6.57 21.73
C LYS A 199 23.76 6.06 23.17
N GLY A 200 24.95 6.10 23.77
CA GLY A 200 25.23 5.63 25.14
C GLY A 200 25.86 4.23 25.17
N ALA A 201 26.10 3.71 26.38
CA ALA A 201 26.53 2.33 26.56
C ALA A 201 25.34 1.37 26.38
N VAL A 202 25.57 0.25 25.72
CA VAL A 202 24.54 -0.78 25.46
C VAL A 202 24.14 -1.52 26.75
N SER A 203 25.04 -1.55 27.74
CA SER A 203 24.80 -2.06 29.09
C SER A 203 24.06 -1.09 30.01
N ASP A 204 23.80 0.15 29.58
CA ASP A 204 23.04 1.13 30.36
C ASP A 204 21.56 1.09 29.97
N VAL A 205 20.71 0.84 30.97
CA VAL A 205 19.24 0.84 30.87
C VAL A 205 18.66 2.17 30.35
N ASN A 206 19.34 3.31 30.58
CA ASN A 206 18.90 4.62 30.13
C ASN A 206 19.07 4.84 28.61
N SER A 207 19.91 4.03 27.97
CA SER A 207 20.14 4.07 26.53
C SER A 207 19.00 3.48 25.72
N TYR A 208 17.94 2.96 26.37
CA TYR A 208 16.79 2.35 25.73
C TYR A 208 15.52 3.21 25.88
N ARG A 209 14.58 2.99 24.96
CA ARG A 209 13.22 3.54 24.96
C ARG A 209 12.23 2.38 25.04
N GLY A 210 11.35 2.38 26.04
CA GLY A 210 10.24 1.44 26.11
C GLY A 210 9.13 1.81 25.13
N ILE A 211 8.53 0.81 24.49
CA ILE A 211 7.29 0.93 23.71
C ILE A 211 6.33 -0.14 24.21
N SER A 212 5.21 0.30 24.76
CA SER A 212 4.15 -0.60 25.22
C SER A 212 3.31 -1.08 24.03
N LEU A 213 3.15 -2.40 23.90
CA LEU A 213 2.27 -3.04 22.94
C LEU A 213 1.00 -3.47 23.67
N CYS A 214 -0.08 -2.72 23.47
CA CYS A 214 -1.40 -2.99 24.04
C CYS A 214 -2.25 -3.84 23.08
N CYS A 215 -3.32 -4.46 23.60
CA CYS A 215 -4.28 -5.26 22.83
C CYS A 215 -4.90 -4.44 21.68
N SER A 216 -5.14 -5.07 20.52
CA SER A 216 -5.61 -4.33 19.34
C SER A 216 -7.01 -3.73 19.50
N LEU A 217 -7.92 -4.40 20.21
CA LEU A 217 -9.24 -3.85 20.53
C LEU A 217 -9.18 -2.72 21.56
N TYR A 218 -8.25 -2.78 22.50
CA TYR A 218 -7.97 -1.65 23.41
C TYR A 218 -7.46 -0.43 22.63
N ASN A 219 -6.54 -0.63 21.68
CA ASN A 219 -6.05 0.46 20.82
C ASN A 219 -7.17 1.08 19.96
N LEU A 220 -8.21 0.31 19.63
CA LEU A 220 -9.40 0.84 18.95
C LEU A 220 -10.21 1.73 19.90
N LEU A 221 -10.53 1.24 21.11
CA LEU A 221 -11.21 2.03 22.15
C LEU A 221 -10.46 3.32 22.47
N ASP A 222 -9.15 3.20 22.71
CA ASP A 222 -8.24 4.32 22.99
C ASP A 222 -8.33 5.39 21.90
N ARG A 223 -8.31 4.96 20.64
CA ARG A 223 -8.36 5.90 19.51
C ARG A 223 -9.72 6.57 19.37
N VAL A 224 -10.81 5.85 19.61
CA VAL A 224 -12.17 6.42 19.62
C VAL A 224 -12.26 7.51 20.70
N MET A 225 -11.79 7.22 21.91
CA MET A 225 -11.73 8.19 23.01
C MET A 225 -10.83 9.37 22.69
N ASN A 226 -9.63 9.14 22.15
CA ASN A 226 -8.71 10.21 21.76
C ASN A 226 -9.28 11.15 20.69
N ASN A 227 -10.06 10.63 19.73
CA ASN A 227 -10.73 11.47 18.74
C ASN A 227 -11.77 12.41 19.37
N ARG A 228 -12.50 11.94 20.39
CA ARG A 228 -13.45 12.77 21.16
C ARG A 228 -12.74 13.80 22.03
N LEU A 229 -11.71 13.38 22.77
CA LEU A 229 -10.85 14.27 23.55
C LEU A 229 -10.28 15.39 22.69
N TYR A 230 -9.67 15.03 21.55
CA TYR A 230 -9.05 15.99 20.65
C TYR A 230 -10.05 17.01 20.12
N SER A 231 -11.23 16.55 19.68
CA SER A 231 -12.29 17.43 19.17
C SER A 231 -12.79 18.40 20.25
N SER A 232 -12.82 17.97 21.51
CA SER A 232 -13.33 18.75 22.64
C SER A 232 -12.30 19.70 23.26
N LEU A 233 -10.99 19.51 22.99
CA LEU A 233 -9.91 20.29 23.61
C LEU A 233 -9.16 21.18 22.61
N ILE A 234 -9.39 21.06 21.31
CA ILE A 234 -8.57 21.72 20.27
C ILE A 234 -8.53 23.25 20.37
N ASP A 235 -9.61 23.87 20.83
CA ASP A 235 -9.75 25.31 21.06
C ASP A 235 -9.07 25.79 22.35
N LEU A 236 -8.83 24.89 23.31
CA LEU A 236 -8.06 25.18 24.52
C LEU A 236 -6.54 25.11 24.27
N ILE A 237 -6.10 24.48 23.17
CA ILE A 237 -4.69 24.32 22.85
C ILE A 237 -4.10 25.65 22.33
N PRO A 238 -3.09 26.23 23.01
CA PRO A 238 -2.46 27.49 22.60
C PRO A 238 -1.97 27.49 21.16
N SER A 239 -2.01 28.64 20.49
CA SER A 239 -1.58 28.78 19.08
C SER A 239 -0.10 28.46 18.84
N ASN A 240 0.73 28.62 19.87
CA ASN A 240 2.16 28.31 19.86
C ASN A 240 2.49 26.84 20.16
N GLN A 241 1.50 25.98 20.41
CA GLN A 241 1.70 24.53 20.52
C GLN A 241 1.71 23.88 19.13
N PHE A 242 2.89 23.45 18.66
CA PHE A 242 3.03 22.81 17.33
C PHE A 242 3.11 21.28 17.38
N GLY A 243 3.58 20.73 18.50
CA GLY A 243 3.70 19.28 18.69
C GLY A 243 2.34 18.63 18.91
N PHE A 244 2.09 17.51 18.23
CA PHE A 244 0.89 16.67 18.39
C PHE A 244 -0.45 17.35 18.05
N VAL A 245 -0.44 18.48 17.34
CA VAL A 245 -1.64 19.16 16.86
C VAL A 245 -1.79 18.97 15.35
N LYS A 246 -2.93 18.41 14.93
CA LYS A 246 -3.26 18.20 13.51
C LYS A 246 -3.24 19.54 12.75
N GLY A 247 -2.55 19.56 11.61
CA GLY A 247 -2.44 20.75 10.76
C GLY A 247 -1.35 21.74 11.20
N ARG A 248 -0.60 21.47 12.28
CA ARG A 248 0.57 22.24 12.70
C ARG A 248 1.84 21.43 12.46
N SER A 249 2.94 22.10 12.08
CA SER A 249 4.20 21.45 11.73
C SER A 249 5.41 22.11 12.40
N THR A 250 6.50 21.37 12.52
CA THR A 250 7.79 21.88 13.02
C THR A 250 8.35 23.01 12.14
N ILE A 251 8.00 23.05 10.86
CA ILE A 251 8.39 24.12 9.94
C ILE A 251 7.73 25.44 10.34
N GLN A 252 6.46 25.43 10.72
CA GLN A 252 5.76 26.64 11.20
C GLN A 252 6.35 27.12 12.53
N ALA A 253 6.70 26.20 13.43
CA ALA A 253 7.38 26.55 14.68
C ALA A 253 8.74 27.22 14.42
N MET A 254 9.52 26.68 13.47
CA MET A 254 10.79 27.25 13.04
C MET A 254 10.61 28.63 12.40
N GLN A 255 9.59 28.78 11.54
CA GLN A 255 9.30 30.05 10.88
C GLN A 255 8.97 31.14 11.90
N LEU A 256 8.10 30.87 12.89
CA LEU A 256 7.81 31.84 13.95
C LEU A 256 9.06 32.25 14.72
N LEU A 257 9.96 31.31 15.02
CA LEU A 257 11.21 31.62 15.69
C LEU A 257 12.12 32.51 14.81
N VAL A 258 12.21 32.21 13.51
CA VAL A 258 13.00 33.02 12.57
C VAL A 258 12.41 34.41 12.40
N ASP A 259 11.08 34.53 12.32
CA ASP A 259 10.39 35.82 12.21
C ASP A 259 10.61 36.67 13.46
N GLU A 260 10.55 36.07 14.66
CA GLU A 260 10.84 36.75 15.92
C GLU A 260 12.32 37.19 16.02
N ILE A 261 13.25 36.32 15.59
CA ILE A 261 14.67 36.67 15.48
C ILE A 261 14.84 37.86 14.53
N ASN A 262 14.17 37.83 13.38
CA ASN A 262 14.31 38.88 12.39
C ASN A 262 13.81 40.22 12.91
N PHE A 263 12.63 40.22 13.53
CA PHE A 263 12.02 41.39 14.13
C PHE A 263 12.89 42.01 15.24
N VAL A 264 13.38 41.20 16.17
CA VAL A 264 14.15 41.71 17.32
C VAL A 264 15.56 42.15 16.93
N VAL A 265 16.24 41.38 16.09
CA VAL A 265 17.65 41.62 15.73
C VAL A 265 17.78 42.71 14.67
N TYR A 266 16.98 42.67 13.60
CA TYR A 266 17.14 43.60 12.48
C TYR A 266 16.29 44.86 12.62
N GLU A 267 15.06 44.76 13.15
CA GLU A 267 14.19 45.94 13.28
C GLU A 267 14.41 46.67 14.61
N LYS A 268 14.33 45.97 15.75
CA LYS A 268 14.47 46.58 17.08
C LYS A 268 15.91 46.80 17.52
N LYS A 269 16.88 46.07 16.92
CA LYS A 269 18.32 46.12 17.25
C LYS A 269 18.63 45.92 18.74
N THR A 270 17.82 45.11 19.41
CA THR A 270 18.01 44.74 20.82
C THR A 270 18.53 43.30 20.93
N PRO A 271 19.29 42.95 21.97
CA PRO A 271 19.75 41.58 22.16
C PRO A 271 18.56 40.64 22.39
N LEU A 272 18.52 39.54 21.62
CA LEU A 272 17.56 38.45 21.77
C LEU A 272 18.24 37.24 22.42
N TYR A 273 17.60 36.67 23.43
CA TYR A 273 18.04 35.43 24.09
C TYR A 273 17.01 34.34 23.86
N ALA A 274 17.45 33.17 23.41
CA ALA A 274 16.58 31.99 23.24
C ALA A 274 16.90 30.96 24.33
N LEU A 275 15.85 30.53 25.05
CA LEU A 275 15.95 29.47 26.05
C LEU A 275 15.34 28.19 25.48
N PHE A 276 16.18 27.19 25.23
CA PHE A 276 15.73 25.87 24.80
C PHE A 276 15.52 24.98 26.03
N LEU A 277 14.26 24.59 26.25
CA LEU A 277 13.85 23.72 27.35
C LEU A 277 13.53 22.32 26.80
N ASP A 278 14.04 21.29 27.45
CA ASP A 278 13.70 19.89 27.16
C ASP A 278 13.36 19.15 28.47
N VAL A 279 12.29 18.36 28.45
CA VAL A 279 11.79 17.65 29.63
C VAL A 279 12.32 16.21 29.60
N LYS A 280 13.16 15.87 30.57
CA LYS A 280 13.75 14.54 30.69
C LYS A 280 12.65 13.48 30.90
N LYS A 281 12.54 12.54 29.95
CA LYS A 281 11.59 11.41 29.98
C LYS A 281 10.12 11.83 30.17
N ALA A 282 9.71 12.93 29.53
CA ALA A 282 8.38 13.56 29.70
C ALA A 282 7.18 12.60 29.67
N PHE A 283 7.16 11.61 28.78
CA PHE A 283 6.07 10.63 28.69
C PHE A 283 6.07 9.60 29.82
N ASP A 284 7.24 9.27 30.36
CA ASP A 284 7.37 8.27 31.42
C ASP A 284 7.11 8.89 32.81
N SER A 285 7.31 10.20 32.95
CA SER A 285 7.24 10.92 34.23
C SER A 285 5.96 11.75 34.44
N VAL A 286 5.04 11.77 33.48
CA VAL A 286 3.81 12.57 33.60
C VAL A 286 2.88 12.02 34.68
N SER A 287 2.36 12.91 35.54
CA SER A 287 1.41 12.56 36.59
C SER A 287 0.03 12.30 35.98
N ARG A 288 -0.47 11.07 36.11
CA ARG A 288 -1.81 10.72 35.63
C ARG A 288 -2.92 11.38 36.46
N HIS A 289 -2.67 11.57 37.75
CA HIS A 289 -3.56 12.30 38.65
C HIS A 289 -3.77 13.74 38.16
N PHE A 290 -2.68 14.43 37.83
CA PHE A 290 -2.73 15.80 37.31
C PHE A 290 -3.45 15.87 35.95
N ILE A 291 -3.17 14.93 35.03
CA ILE A 291 -3.89 14.87 33.74
C ILE A 291 -5.40 14.72 33.98
N PHE A 292 -5.78 13.80 34.87
CA PHE A 292 -7.19 13.53 35.13
C PHE A 292 -7.90 14.72 35.80
N GLU A 293 -7.24 15.36 36.78
CA GLU A 293 -7.72 16.57 37.44
C GLU A 293 -7.96 17.72 36.43
N GLU A 294 -7.00 17.96 35.52
CA GLU A 294 -7.15 18.95 34.45
C GLU A 294 -8.32 18.61 33.50
N LEU A 295 -8.46 17.34 33.12
CA LEU A 295 -9.58 16.89 32.27
C LEU A 295 -10.94 17.12 32.94
N VAL A 296 -11.06 16.79 34.22
CA VAL A 296 -12.26 17.06 35.03
C VAL A 296 -12.51 18.56 35.12
N GLY A 297 -11.47 19.36 35.38
CA GLY A 297 -11.54 20.82 35.49
C GLY A 297 -12.02 21.52 34.22
N THR A 298 -11.88 20.91 33.04
CA THR A 298 -12.42 21.49 31.80
C THR A 298 -13.95 21.54 31.75
N GLY A 299 -14.63 20.64 32.46
CA GLY A 299 -16.10 20.52 32.43
C GLY A 299 -16.69 20.11 31.07
N ARG A 300 -15.89 19.56 30.14
CA ARG A 300 -16.30 19.25 28.76
C ARG A 300 -16.67 17.79 28.49
N PHE A 301 -16.50 16.91 29.48
CA PHE A 301 -16.67 15.47 29.32
C PHE A 301 -17.80 14.95 30.20
N SER A 302 -18.52 13.96 29.69
CA SER A 302 -19.57 13.28 30.46
C SER A 302 -18.98 12.44 31.60
N VAL A 303 -19.80 12.14 32.61
CA VAL A 303 -19.42 11.28 33.74
C VAL A 303 -18.94 9.91 33.25
N ARG A 304 -19.58 9.36 32.22
CA ARG A 304 -19.24 8.05 31.63
C ARG A 304 -17.88 8.08 30.93
N GLU A 305 -17.61 9.13 30.15
CA GLU A 305 -16.31 9.33 29.51
C GLU A 305 -15.21 9.53 30.57
N LEU A 306 -15.46 10.33 31.60
CA LEU A 306 -14.52 10.53 32.70
C LEU A 306 -14.28 9.23 33.50
N ASN A 307 -15.32 8.43 33.75
CA ASN A 307 -15.16 7.13 34.40
C ASN A 307 -14.33 6.16 33.57
N LEU A 308 -14.55 6.12 32.25
CA LEU A 308 -13.76 5.29 31.35
C LEU A 308 -12.30 5.81 31.27
N LEU A 309 -12.09 7.12 31.20
CA LEU A 309 -10.75 7.73 31.21
C LEU A 309 -10.02 7.47 32.53
N ALA A 310 -10.72 7.53 33.66
CA ALA A 310 -10.17 7.16 34.96
C ALA A 310 -9.68 5.71 34.95
N GLU A 311 -10.47 4.80 34.36
CA GLU A 311 -10.08 3.39 34.23
C GLU A 311 -8.87 3.21 33.29
N MET A 312 -8.83 3.93 32.16
CA MET A 312 -7.73 3.88 31.18
C MET A 312 -6.42 4.44 31.75
N LEU A 313 -6.52 5.45 32.62
CA LEU A 313 -5.38 6.06 33.31
C LEU A 313 -5.01 5.33 34.61
N ASP A 314 -5.82 4.38 35.08
CA ASP A 314 -5.52 3.64 36.30
C ASP A 314 -4.27 2.74 36.15
N ALA A 315 -3.80 2.18 37.27
CA ALA A 315 -2.65 1.30 37.31
C ALA A 315 -2.77 0.15 36.28
N ASN A 316 -1.71 -0.04 35.50
CA ASN A 316 -1.63 -1.08 34.47
C ASN A 316 -0.35 -1.91 34.65
N PHE A 317 -0.22 -3.00 33.90
CA PHE A 317 0.85 -3.97 34.06
C PHE A 317 1.68 -4.13 32.78
N LEU A 318 2.99 -3.92 32.89
CA LEU A 318 3.95 -4.06 31.80
C LEU A 318 4.81 -5.31 32.00
N THR A 319 5.04 -6.05 30.92
CA THR A 319 5.99 -7.18 30.94
C THR A 319 7.05 -6.98 29.87
N VAL A 320 8.33 -7.08 30.23
CA VAL A 320 9.44 -7.00 29.27
C VAL A 320 9.69 -8.38 28.70
N ARG A 321 9.82 -8.46 27.36
CA ARG A 321 10.15 -9.71 26.65
C ARG A 321 11.33 -9.50 25.70
N ASP A 322 12.39 -10.27 25.89
CA ASP A 322 13.55 -10.31 24.97
C ASP A 322 13.47 -11.47 23.95
N GLY A 323 12.46 -12.34 24.08
CA GLY A 323 12.24 -13.50 23.21
C GLY A 323 12.68 -14.83 23.82
N VAL A 324 13.40 -14.81 24.95
CA VAL A 324 13.84 -15.99 25.70
C VAL A 324 13.31 -15.96 27.13
N SER A 325 13.32 -14.79 27.77
CA SER A 325 12.91 -14.55 29.14
C SER A 325 11.80 -13.49 29.21
N VAL A 326 11.01 -13.54 30.29
CA VAL A 326 9.94 -12.59 30.58
C VAL A 326 10.20 -12.02 31.97
N SER A 327 10.14 -10.70 32.12
CA SER A 327 10.26 -10.05 33.43
C SER A 327 9.04 -10.34 34.30
N GLU A 328 9.18 -10.12 35.62
CA GLU A 328 8.00 -9.96 36.45
C GLU A 328 7.13 -8.78 35.94
N PRO A 329 5.79 -8.85 36.13
CA PRO A 329 4.89 -7.74 35.84
C PRO A 329 5.29 -6.48 36.61
N ILE A 330 5.59 -5.42 35.87
CA ILE A 330 5.91 -4.09 36.38
C ILE A 330 4.61 -3.29 36.43
N VAL A 331 4.22 -2.83 37.62
CA VAL A 331 3.09 -1.91 37.76
C VAL A 331 3.49 -0.55 37.20
N GLN A 332 2.60 0.06 36.41
CA GLN A 332 2.77 1.40 35.87
C GLN A 332 1.64 2.30 36.41
N SER A 333 1.97 3.14 37.40
CA SER A 333 1.04 4.09 38.01
C SER A 333 1.25 5.54 37.54
N ASN A 334 2.38 5.82 36.92
CA ASN A 334 2.71 7.11 36.30
C ASN A 334 3.23 6.95 34.89
N GLY A 335 3.29 8.08 34.18
CA GLY A 335 3.63 8.09 32.77
C GLY A 335 2.49 7.55 31.91
N HIS A 336 2.63 7.69 30.61
CA HIS A 336 1.57 7.42 29.65
C HIS A 336 1.29 5.92 29.49
N HIS A 337 0.05 5.46 29.72
CA HIS A 337 -0.44 4.19 29.16
C HIS A 337 -0.99 4.50 27.77
N GLY A 338 -0.68 3.67 26.77
CA GLY A 338 -0.87 4.01 25.36
C GLY A 338 -2.16 4.77 25.03
N ILE A 339 -2.03 6.08 24.85
CA ILE A 339 -2.71 6.90 23.84
C ILE A 339 -1.68 7.10 22.72
N GLU A 340 -2.05 6.95 21.45
CA GLU A 340 -1.16 7.19 20.32
C GLU A 340 -0.59 8.64 20.26
N CYS A 341 0.41 8.95 21.08
CA CYS A 341 1.43 9.95 20.78
C CYS A 341 2.56 9.27 20.01
N LEU A 342 2.24 8.81 18.80
CA LEU A 342 3.28 8.53 17.82
C LEU A 342 3.91 9.86 17.44
N VAL A 343 5.05 10.15 18.08
CA VAL A 343 6.07 11.07 17.59
C VAL A 343 6.34 10.75 16.11
N GLU A 344 5.70 11.49 15.21
CA GLU A 344 6.17 11.68 13.83
C GLU A 344 7.16 12.85 13.84
N GLN A 345 8.35 12.63 14.39
CA GLN A 345 9.52 13.40 13.96
C GLN A 345 9.86 12.93 12.55
N ARG A 346 9.35 13.64 11.54
CA ARG A 346 9.88 13.54 10.17
C ARG A 346 11.19 14.32 10.12
N ALA A 347 12.31 13.61 10.19
CA ALA A 347 13.53 14.07 9.58
C ALA A 347 13.53 13.57 8.12
N THR A 348 13.00 14.40 7.21
CA THR A 348 13.27 14.24 5.79
C THR A 348 14.78 14.36 5.55
N LEU A 349 15.43 13.27 5.11
CA LEU A 349 16.58 13.27 4.18
C LEU A 349 17.07 11.82 3.98
N ASN A 350 16.62 11.18 2.89
CA ASN A 350 17.40 10.31 1.98
C ASN A 350 16.43 9.52 1.09
N SER A 351 16.06 10.10 -0.05
CA SER A 351 15.34 9.41 -1.12
C SER A 351 16.24 8.36 -1.77
N THR A 352 16.24 7.14 -1.23
CA THR A 352 16.72 5.96 -1.96
C THR A 352 15.53 5.37 -2.70
N LEU A 353 15.58 5.35 -4.03
CA LEU A 353 14.56 4.71 -4.87
C LEU A 353 15.01 3.26 -5.13
N PRO A 354 14.20 2.24 -4.77
CA PRO A 354 14.54 0.86 -5.07
C PRO A 354 14.30 0.55 -6.56
N ILE A 355 15.13 -0.32 -7.13
CA ILE A 355 14.84 -0.99 -8.41
C ILE A 355 14.01 -2.25 -8.14
N VAL A 356 12.97 -2.46 -8.94
CA VAL A 356 12.15 -3.67 -8.92
C VAL A 356 12.26 -4.34 -10.28
N VAL A 357 12.59 -5.63 -10.28
CA VAL A 357 12.65 -6.46 -11.48
C VAL A 357 11.52 -7.48 -11.41
N THR A 358 10.64 -7.44 -12.41
CA THR A 358 9.49 -8.33 -12.54
C THR A 358 9.68 -9.21 -13.77
N LEU A 359 9.51 -10.52 -13.60
CA LEU A 359 9.53 -11.50 -14.68
C LEU A 359 8.10 -11.78 -15.13
N HIS A 360 7.92 -11.79 -16.45
CA HIS A 360 6.68 -12.21 -17.09
C HIS A 360 6.96 -13.50 -17.86
N PHE A 361 6.18 -14.53 -17.59
CA PHE A 361 6.30 -15.85 -18.22
C PHE A 361 4.95 -16.53 -18.26
N ILE A 362 4.82 -17.59 -19.05
CA ILE A 362 3.62 -18.43 -19.04
C ILE A 362 3.92 -19.65 -18.17
N ASP A 363 3.07 -19.91 -17.19
CA ASP A 363 3.17 -21.13 -16.40
C ASP A 363 2.65 -22.30 -17.23
N GLU A 364 3.48 -23.35 -17.38
CA GLU A 364 3.13 -24.51 -18.21
C GLU A 364 1.90 -25.25 -17.68
N SER A 365 1.70 -25.28 -16.36
CA SER A 365 0.56 -25.95 -15.74
C SER A 365 -0.74 -25.18 -15.84
N SER A 366 -0.74 -23.88 -15.50
CA SER A 366 -1.96 -23.07 -15.49
C SER A 366 -2.22 -22.36 -16.82
N ARG A 367 -1.26 -22.40 -17.76
CA ARG A 367 -1.32 -21.72 -19.08
C ARG A 367 -1.63 -20.22 -18.99
N ASN A 368 -1.36 -19.64 -17.83
CA ASN A 368 -1.59 -18.23 -17.53
C ASN A 368 -0.35 -17.39 -17.76
N LEU A 369 -0.59 -16.14 -18.14
CA LEU A 369 0.41 -15.10 -18.00
C LEU A 369 0.68 -14.84 -16.51
N MET A 370 1.88 -15.21 -16.08
CA MET A 370 2.41 -14.96 -14.75
C MET A 370 3.22 -13.68 -14.74
N SER A 371 3.06 -12.88 -13.69
CA SER A 371 3.90 -11.72 -13.41
C SER A 371 4.44 -11.83 -11.99
N VAL A 372 5.74 -12.09 -11.86
CA VAL A 372 6.40 -12.36 -10.58
C VAL A 372 7.51 -11.35 -10.34
N ALA A 373 7.45 -10.63 -9.22
CA ALA A 373 8.52 -9.73 -8.82
C ALA A 373 9.73 -10.54 -8.31
N LEU A 374 10.77 -10.67 -9.12
CA LEU A 374 11.99 -11.43 -8.80
C LEU A 374 12.77 -10.80 -7.65
N ALA A 375 12.96 -9.49 -7.72
CA ALA A 375 13.79 -8.80 -6.75
C ALA A 375 13.40 -7.33 -6.57
N VAL A 376 13.58 -6.89 -5.33
CA VAL A 376 13.58 -5.49 -4.92
C VAL A 376 14.99 -5.20 -4.40
N ARG A 377 15.71 -4.27 -5.02
CA ARG A 377 17.05 -3.88 -4.59
C ARG A 377 17.07 -2.38 -4.30
N GLN A 378 17.49 -2.04 -3.09
CA GLN A 378 17.65 -0.64 -2.71
C GLN A 378 18.91 -0.10 -3.38
N MET A 379 18.77 1.00 -4.09
CA MET A 379 19.90 1.65 -4.73
C MET A 379 20.35 2.87 -3.93
N VAL A 380 21.65 3.15 -3.98
CA VAL A 380 22.20 4.43 -3.49
C VAL A 380 21.72 5.55 -4.45
N ALA A 381 21.45 6.74 -3.92
CA ALA A 381 20.88 7.83 -4.70
C ALA A 381 21.78 8.20 -5.91
N ARG A 382 21.17 8.26 -7.11
CA ARG A 382 21.78 8.40 -8.45
C ARG A 382 22.55 7.15 -8.94
N SER A 383 21.82 6.08 -9.20
CA SER A 383 22.39 4.86 -9.79
C SER A 383 22.84 5.10 -11.22
N THR A 384 24.10 4.83 -11.50
CA THR A 384 24.67 4.90 -12.85
C THR A 384 24.22 3.72 -13.71
N ALA A 385 24.29 3.83 -15.05
CA ALA A 385 23.95 2.71 -15.93
C ALA A 385 24.78 1.44 -15.63
N PRO A 386 26.11 1.51 -15.37
CA PRO A 386 26.89 0.32 -14.98
C PRO A 386 26.43 -0.34 -13.68
N GLU A 387 26.02 0.43 -12.67
CA GLU A 387 25.49 -0.13 -11.43
C GLU A 387 24.16 -0.87 -11.64
N LEU A 388 23.28 -0.32 -12.48
CA LEU A 388 22.02 -0.96 -12.86
C LEU A 388 22.30 -2.26 -13.63
N ILE A 389 23.27 -2.25 -14.54
CA ILE A 389 23.71 -3.43 -15.30
C ILE A 389 24.15 -4.54 -14.35
N ASN A 390 25.07 -4.23 -13.42
CA ASN A 390 25.56 -5.19 -12.44
C ASN A 390 24.44 -5.74 -11.56
N THR A 391 23.53 -4.86 -11.11
CA THR A 391 22.39 -5.26 -10.27
C THR A 391 21.45 -6.21 -11.00
N ILE A 392 21.09 -5.92 -12.25
CA ILE A 392 20.23 -6.79 -13.07
C ILE A 392 20.91 -8.13 -13.33
N GLN A 393 22.21 -8.15 -13.65
CA GLN A 393 22.96 -9.39 -13.86
C GLN A 393 23.01 -10.26 -12.61
N LEU A 394 23.19 -9.66 -11.42
CA LEU A 394 23.16 -10.38 -10.16
C LEU A 394 21.79 -11.02 -9.91
N ILE A 395 20.69 -10.28 -10.14
CA ILE A 395 19.33 -10.80 -10.00
C ILE A 395 19.11 -11.99 -10.95
N LEU A 396 19.53 -11.88 -12.22
CA LEU A 396 19.41 -12.99 -13.16
C LEU A 396 20.19 -14.22 -12.70
N ARG A 397 21.43 -14.04 -12.22
CA ARG A 397 22.25 -15.14 -11.69
C ARG A 397 21.64 -15.82 -10.47
N GLU A 398 21.05 -15.04 -9.54
CA GLU A 398 20.40 -15.57 -8.34
C GLU A 398 19.25 -16.53 -8.67
N PHE A 399 18.53 -16.28 -9.77
CA PHE A 399 17.44 -17.13 -10.24
C PHE A 399 17.86 -18.13 -11.33
N GLY A 400 19.16 -18.27 -11.60
CA GLY A 400 19.68 -19.18 -12.64
C GLY A 400 19.28 -18.79 -14.07
N LEU A 401 18.82 -17.56 -14.29
CA LEU A 401 18.37 -17.08 -15.58
C LEU A 401 19.55 -16.60 -16.42
N LYS A 402 19.64 -17.10 -17.65
CA LYS A 402 20.65 -16.66 -18.62
C LYS A 402 20.12 -15.49 -19.43
N LYS A 403 21.00 -14.53 -19.74
CA LYS A 403 20.67 -13.34 -20.55
C LYS A 403 20.00 -13.68 -21.89
N ASN A 404 20.42 -14.77 -22.54
CA ASN A 404 19.86 -15.21 -23.82
C ASN A 404 18.44 -15.77 -23.71
N GLN A 405 17.99 -16.17 -22.51
CA GLN A 405 16.60 -16.61 -22.27
C GLN A 405 15.63 -15.43 -22.16
N ILE A 406 16.13 -14.21 -21.94
CA ILE A 406 15.29 -13.01 -21.87
C ILE A 406 14.94 -12.55 -23.28
N ARG A 407 13.64 -12.64 -23.60
CA ARG A 407 13.08 -12.24 -24.89
C ARG A 407 13.07 -10.72 -25.06
N SER A 408 12.46 -10.02 -24.10
CA SER A 408 12.30 -8.57 -24.12
C SER A 408 12.35 -7.98 -22.70
N THR A 409 12.63 -6.69 -22.61
CA THR A 409 12.59 -5.91 -21.37
C THR A 409 11.67 -4.72 -21.52
N CYS A 410 10.94 -4.36 -20.45
CA CYS A 410 10.13 -3.14 -20.39
C CYS A 410 10.65 -2.22 -19.28
N SER A 411 10.97 -0.96 -19.62
CA SER A 411 11.44 0.05 -18.64
C SER A 411 10.87 1.44 -18.93
N ASP A 412 11.00 2.37 -17.97
CA ASP A 412 10.79 3.79 -18.25
C ASP A 412 11.90 4.37 -19.16
N ARG A 413 11.77 5.66 -19.52
CA ARG A 413 12.73 6.41 -20.36
C ARG A 413 13.87 7.07 -19.58
N GLY A 414 14.06 6.74 -18.31
CA GLY A 414 15.18 7.23 -17.51
C GLY A 414 16.51 6.93 -18.20
N ALA A 415 17.36 7.95 -18.37
CA ALA A 415 18.58 7.83 -19.18
C ALA A 415 19.47 6.64 -18.76
N ASN A 416 19.58 6.40 -17.45
CA ASN A 416 20.43 5.33 -16.91
C ASN A 416 19.82 3.94 -17.10
N ILE A 417 18.51 3.75 -16.90
CA ILE A 417 17.86 2.44 -17.10
C ILE A 417 17.73 2.10 -18.58
N LYS A 418 17.44 3.09 -19.44
CA LYS A 418 17.47 2.94 -20.90
C LYS A 418 18.83 2.43 -21.36
N LYS A 419 19.91 3.08 -20.92
CA LYS A 419 21.27 2.68 -21.27
C LYS A 419 21.59 1.28 -20.72
N ALA A 420 21.25 1.00 -19.47
CA ALA A 420 21.46 -0.31 -18.86
C ALA A 420 20.74 -1.44 -19.61
N CYS A 421 19.47 -1.27 -19.96
CA CYS A 421 18.69 -2.26 -20.72
C CYS A 421 19.21 -2.43 -22.14
N THR A 422 19.62 -1.35 -22.80
CA THR A 422 20.18 -1.40 -24.16
C THR A 422 21.53 -2.09 -24.19
N ASP A 423 22.44 -1.73 -23.28
CA ASP A 423 23.78 -2.33 -23.19
C ASP A 423 23.71 -3.80 -22.75
N LEU A 424 22.75 -4.15 -21.88
CA LEU A 424 22.49 -5.54 -21.53
C LEU A 424 21.82 -6.29 -22.68
N PHE A 425 20.57 -6.01 -23.01
CA PHE A 425 19.76 -6.92 -23.84
C PHE A 425 19.79 -6.56 -25.32
N GLY A 426 20.33 -5.40 -25.69
CA GLY A 426 20.31 -4.87 -27.05
C GLY A 426 19.09 -4.00 -27.32
N THR A 427 19.25 -3.04 -28.25
CA THR A 427 18.21 -2.06 -28.61
C THR A 427 16.92 -2.72 -29.08
N ASN A 428 17.02 -3.81 -29.86
CA ASN A 428 15.87 -4.48 -30.45
C ASN A 428 15.00 -5.25 -29.43
N LYS A 429 15.55 -5.59 -28.26
CA LYS A 429 14.83 -6.31 -27.19
C LYS A 429 14.16 -5.37 -26.18
N THR A 430 14.49 -4.08 -26.19
CA THR A 430 14.04 -3.11 -25.18
C THR A 430 12.76 -2.41 -25.65
N VAL A 431 11.71 -2.50 -24.84
CA VAL A 431 10.42 -1.80 -25.01
C VAL A 431 10.34 -0.70 -23.95
N PHE A 432 10.00 0.53 -24.34
CA PHE A 432 9.73 1.58 -23.35
C PHE A 432 8.30 1.52 -22.88
N CYS A 433 8.08 1.85 -21.61
CA CYS A 433 6.76 1.86 -20.99
C CYS A 433 5.83 2.84 -21.71
N LEU A 434 4.85 2.30 -22.44
CA LEU A 434 3.94 3.07 -23.27
C LEU A 434 3.08 4.02 -22.44
N CYS A 435 2.71 3.64 -21.21
CA CYS A 435 1.99 4.52 -20.28
C CYS A 435 2.81 5.77 -19.91
N HIS A 436 4.14 5.67 -19.74
CA HIS A 436 5.00 6.84 -19.50
C HIS A 436 5.15 7.69 -20.74
N LEU A 437 5.17 7.09 -21.93
CA LEU A 437 5.21 7.85 -23.17
C LEU A 437 3.94 8.70 -23.31
N VAL A 438 2.78 8.09 -23.07
CA VAL A 438 1.49 8.77 -23.12
C VAL A 438 1.38 9.86 -22.05
N ASP A 439 1.79 9.59 -20.80
CA ASP A 439 1.80 10.61 -19.73
C ASP A 439 2.65 11.82 -20.12
N ASN A 440 3.85 11.61 -20.66
CA ASN A 440 4.68 12.71 -21.14
C ASN A 440 4.02 13.46 -22.31
N ALA A 441 3.45 12.76 -23.30
CA ALA A 441 2.77 13.41 -24.42
C ALA A 441 1.59 14.26 -23.98
N VAL A 442 0.77 13.78 -23.03
CA VAL A 442 -0.36 14.56 -22.49
C VAL A 442 0.14 15.76 -21.70
N GLN A 443 1.13 15.59 -20.82
CA GLN A 443 1.68 16.70 -20.03
C GLN A 443 2.33 17.78 -20.90
N THR A 444 3.08 17.37 -21.94
CA THR A 444 3.63 18.30 -22.94
C THR A 444 2.51 19.01 -23.70
N SER A 445 1.47 18.29 -24.12
CA SER A 445 0.34 18.90 -24.83
C SER A 445 -0.41 19.92 -23.96
N LEU A 446 -0.60 19.62 -22.68
CA LEU A 446 -1.22 20.53 -21.72
C LEU A 446 -0.37 21.79 -21.50
N SER A 447 0.96 21.67 -21.44
CA SER A 447 1.85 22.80 -21.22
C SER A 447 2.05 23.68 -22.46
N GLU A 448 2.04 23.10 -23.66
CA GLU A 448 2.13 23.83 -24.93
C GLU A 448 0.88 24.67 -25.21
N VAL A 449 -0.31 24.16 -24.88
CA VAL A 449 -1.57 24.90 -25.06
C VAL A 449 -1.88 25.73 -23.82
N ARG A 450 -1.22 26.89 -23.73
CA ARG A 450 -1.32 27.83 -22.58
C ARG A 450 -2.76 28.15 -22.15
N PRO A 451 -3.75 28.39 -23.04
CA PRO A 451 -5.12 28.64 -22.61
C PRO A 451 -5.72 27.48 -21.79
N VAL A 452 -5.52 26.23 -22.23
CA VAL A 452 -5.99 25.03 -21.51
C VAL A 452 -5.27 24.91 -20.17
N GLN A 453 -3.96 25.17 -20.12
CA GLN A 453 -3.19 25.16 -18.88
C GLN A 453 -3.69 26.19 -17.86
N SER A 454 -4.04 27.39 -18.33
CA SER A 454 -4.62 28.46 -17.50
C SER A 454 -5.95 28.01 -16.90
N PHE A 455 -6.86 27.49 -17.73
CA PHE A 455 -8.18 27.02 -17.26
C PHE A 455 -8.05 25.91 -16.21
N ILE A 456 -7.12 24.98 -16.39
CA ILE A 456 -6.86 23.93 -15.41
C ILE A 456 -6.34 24.52 -14.09
N ASN A 457 -5.51 25.56 -14.13
CA ASN A 457 -5.01 26.23 -12.94
C ASN A 457 -6.11 27.01 -12.21
N ASP A 458 -7.03 27.64 -12.95
CA ASP A 458 -8.20 28.32 -12.39
C ASP A 458 -9.12 27.30 -11.70
N VAL A 459 -9.41 26.18 -12.37
CA VAL A 459 -10.18 25.05 -11.78
C VAL A 459 -9.51 24.57 -10.50
N LYS A 460 -8.19 24.34 -10.50
CA LYS A 460 -7.45 23.91 -9.30
C LYS A 460 -7.55 24.94 -8.16
N SER A 461 -7.58 26.22 -8.47
CA SER A 461 -7.72 27.31 -7.50
C SER A 461 -9.11 27.31 -6.86
N VAL A 462 -10.16 27.18 -7.68
CA VAL A 462 -11.54 27.06 -7.19
C VAL A 462 -11.73 25.80 -6.33
N VAL A 463 -11.22 24.65 -6.79
CA VAL A 463 -11.26 23.39 -6.03
C VAL A 463 -10.55 23.53 -4.68
N THR A 464 -9.39 24.21 -4.67
CA THR A 464 -8.63 24.45 -3.44
C THR A 464 -9.38 25.35 -2.47
N PHE A 465 -10.05 26.40 -2.98
CA PHE A 465 -10.89 27.29 -2.18
C PHE A 465 -12.04 26.52 -1.50
N ILE A 466 -12.82 25.74 -2.27
CA ILE A 466 -13.95 24.98 -1.74
C ILE A 466 -13.50 23.96 -0.69
N LYS A 467 -12.37 23.26 -0.92
CA LYS A 467 -11.86 22.28 0.04
C LYS A 467 -11.32 22.90 1.33
N ARG A 468 -10.90 24.16 1.30
CA ARG A 468 -10.37 24.88 2.47
C ARG A 468 -11.45 25.64 3.25
N SER A 469 -12.57 25.98 2.62
CA SER A 469 -13.68 26.71 3.24
C SER A 469 -14.81 25.75 3.65
N PRO A 470 -15.01 25.48 4.96
CA PRO A 470 -16.14 24.67 5.44
C PRO A 470 -17.49 25.25 4.98
N THR A 471 -17.62 26.58 4.95
CA THR A 471 -18.82 27.28 4.49
C THR A 471 -19.11 27.00 3.02
N ALA A 472 -18.10 27.14 2.14
CA ALA A 472 -18.27 26.86 0.72
C ALA A 472 -18.59 25.37 0.46
N ALA A 473 -17.95 24.45 1.21
CA ALA A 473 -18.23 23.02 1.13
C ALA A 473 -19.66 22.67 1.57
N ASN A 474 -20.16 23.30 2.64
CA ASN A 474 -21.51 23.12 3.13
C ASN A 474 -22.56 23.70 2.18
N LEU A 475 -22.32 24.88 1.60
CA LEU A 475 -23.18 25.46 0.57
C LEU A 475 -23.24 24.57 -0.67
N LEU A 476 -22.10 24.03 -1.12
CA LEU A 476 -22.05 23.10 -2.25
C LEU A 476 -22.92 21.86 -2.01
N ARG A 477 -22.92 21.34 -0.79
CA ARG A 477 -23.80 20.23 -0.40
C ARG A 477 -25.26 20.67 -0.32
N LYS A 478 -25.54 21.83 0.29
CA LYS A 478 -26.90 22.40 0.39
C LYS A 478 -27.56 22.54 -0.98
N TYR A 479 -26.84 23.09 -1.97
CA TYR A 479 -27.38 23.24 -3.32
C TYR A 479 -27.61 21.89 -4.03
N GLN A 480 -26.79 20.88 -3.76
CA GLN A 480 -27.01 19.52 -4.26
C GLN A 480 -28.22 18.83 -3.61
N LEU A 481 -28.42 19.02 -2.30
CA LEU A 481 -29.58 18.50 -1.57
C LEU A 481 -30.88 19.17 -2.06
N ALA A 482 -30.85 20.47 -2.35
CA ALA A 482 -31.98 21.22 -2.88
C ALA A 482 -32.44 20.70 -4.27
N ASP A 483 -31.53 20.16 -5.07
CA ASP A 483 -31.83 19.48 -6.34
C ASP A 483 -32.25 18.00 -6.16
N GLY A 484 -32.53 17.56 -4.92
CA GLY A 484 -33.06 16.23 -4.63
C GLY A 484 -32.01 15.12 -4.47
N ARG A 485 -30.71 15.44 -4.39
CA ARG A 485 -29.68 14.44 -4.06
C ARG A 485 -29.78 14.06 -2.58
N ILE A 486 -29.60 12.78 -2.28
CA ILE A 486 -29.41 12.32 -0.90
C ILE A 486 -28.00 12.62 -0.40
N TYR A 487 -27.83 12.81 0.90
CA TYR A 487 -26.58 13.27 1.52
C TYR A 487 -25.36 12.40 1.15
N SER A 488 -25.52 11.07 1.10
CA SER A 488 -24.46 10.12 0.73
C SER A 488 -24.04 10.21 -0.74
N MET A 489 -24.86 10.80 -1.61
CA MET A 489 -24.59 10.99 -3.03
C MET A 489 -24.11 12.41 -3.37
N CYS A 490 -24.03 13.31 -2.39
CA CYS A 490 -23.46 14.64 -2.60
C CYS A 490 -21.96 14.54 -2.91
N LEU A 491 -21.57 15.02 -4.09
CA LEU A 491 -20.20 14.93 -4.56
C LEU A 491 -19.40 16.15 -4.11
N MET A 492 -18.14 15.93 -3.76
CA MET A 492 -17.16 16.99 -3.50
C MET A 492 -16.16 17.11 -4.67
N PRO A 493 -15.54 18.29 -4.88
CA PRO A 493 -14.52 18.44 -5.91
C PRO A 493 -13.27 17.59 -5.61
N ILE A 494 -12.65 17.02 -6.65
CA ILE A 494 -11.42 16.23 -6.55
C ILE A 494 -10.23 17.15 -6.76
N GLN A 495 -9.24 17.09 -5.87
CA GLN A 495 -8.01 17.85 -5.99
C GLN A 495 -6.99 17.10 -6.84
N SER A 496 -6.47 17.75 -7.88
CA SER A 496 -5.38 17.20 -8.70
C SER A 496 -4.08 17.14 -7.88
N VAL A 497 -3.31 16.06 -8.08
CA VAL A 497 -1.99 15.84 -7.47
C VAL A 497 -0.96 15.85 -8.60
N ALA A 498 0.15 16.57 -8.44
CA ALA A 498 1.12 16.83 -9.51
C ALA A 498 1.85 15.60 -10.08
N THR A 499 1.51 14.37 -9.66
CA THR A 499 2.26 13.16 -9.98
C THR A 499 1.88 12.51 -11.32
N ARG A 500 0.65 12.68 -11.82
CA ARG A 500 0.17 12.07 -13.09
C ARG A 500 -0.93 12.88 -13.77
N TRP A 501 -0.99 12.83 -15.10
CA TRP A 501 -1.99 13.55 -15.90
C TRP A 501 -3.44 13.12 -15.62
N ASN A 502 -3.71 11.85 -15.28
CA ASN A 502 -5.06 11.37 -14.94
C ASN A 502 -5.69 12.15 -13.77
N SER A 503 -4.88 12.62 -12.81
CA SER A 503 -5.41 13.41 -11.68
C SER A 503 -5.97 14.76 -12.14
N VAL A 504 -5.40 15.33 -13.20
CA VAL A 504 -5.88 16.57 -13.83
C VAL A 504 -7.20 16.29 -14.53
N LEU A 505 -7.29 15.19 -15.28
CA LEU A 505 -8.53 14.76 -15.94
C LEU A 505 -9.66 14.52 -14.93
N HIS A 506 -9.42 13.78 -13.84
CA HIS A 506 -10.43 13.53 -12.80
C HIS A 506 -10.87 14.82 -12.09
N CYS A 507 -9.94 15.74 -11.84
CA CYS A 507 -10.25 17.06 -11.29
C CYS A 507 -11.15 17.86 -12.23
N ALA A 508 -10.81 17.90 -13.53
CA ALA A 508 -11.58 18.60 -14.55
C ALA A 508 -12.98 17.98 -14.74
N LYS A 509 -13.09 16.65 -14.90
CA LYS A 509 -14.37 15.92 -14.99
C LYS A 509 -15.28 16.22 -13.80
N ARG A 510 -14.74 16.16 -12.59
CA ARG A 510 -15.51 16.45 -11.37
C ARG A 510 -15.93 17.92 -11.29
N TYR A 511 -15.08 18.84 -11.74
CA TYR A 511 -15.41 20.25 -11.77
C TYR A 511 -16.54 20.53 -12.75
N VAL A 512 -16.45 20.03 -13.99
CA VAL A 512 -17.52 20.17 -15.00
C VAL A 512 -18.84 19.59 -14.47
N LEU A 513 -18.83 18.41 -13.85
CA LEU A 513 -20.04 17.83 -13.25
C LEU A 513 -20.69 18.70 -12.14
N LEU A 514 -19.88 19.49 -11.43
CA LEU A 514 -20.33 20.30 -10.28
C LEU A 514 -20.45 21.79 -10.61
N HIS A 515 -20.15 22.21 -11.85
CA HIS A 515 -19.89 23.61 -12.15
C HIS A 515 -21.09 24.52 -11.81
N HIS A 516 -22.32 24.07 -12.06
CA HIS A 516 -23.53 24.86 -11.80
C HIS A 516 -23.77 25.08 -10.30
N TYR A 517 -23.49 24.07 -9.47
CA TYR A 517 -23.52 24.24 -8.02
C TYR A 517 -22.39 25.14 -7.54
N ILE A 518 -21.18 24.96 -8.09
CA ILE A 518 -20.01 25.77 -7.74
C ILE A 518 -20.26 27.24 -8.07
N THR A 519 -20.85 27.56 -9.22
CA THR A 519 -21.22 28.94 -9.57
C THR A 519 -22.19 29.54 -8.57
N LYS A 520 -23.24 28.80 -8.14
CA LYS A 520 -24.16 29.24 -7.08
C LYS A 520 -23.44 29.50 -5.75
N VAL A 521 -22.53 28.61 -5.37
CA VAL A 521 -21.70 28.78 -4.18
C VAL A 521 -20.90 30.07 -4.27
N LEU A 522 -20.18 30.31 -5.37
CA LEU A 522 -19.32 31.49 -5.53
C LEU A 522 -20.10 32.83 -5.60
N GLN A 523 -21.39 32.79 -5.91
CA GLN A 523 -22.29 33.95 -5.93
C GLN A 523 -23.00 34.19 -4.59
N ASP A 524 -22.82 33.30 -3.61
CA ASP A 524 -23.50 33.38 -2.31
C ASP A 524 -22.92 34.53 -1.46
N SER A 525 -23.80 35.44 -1.02
CA SER A 525 -23.43 36.62 -0.23
C SER A 525 -22.82 36.29 1.13
N SER A 526 -22.99 35.06 1.63
CA SER A 526 -22.38 34.60 2.88
C SER A 526 -20.86 34.34 2.77
N LEU A 527 -20.30 34.31 1.56
CA LEU A 527 -18.87 34.15 1.33
C LEU A 527 -18.15 35.51 1.30
N SER A 528 -17.80 36.04 2.47
CA SER A 528 -16.82 37.12 2.58
C SER A 528 -15.41 36.54 2.43
N SER A 529 -14.77 36.73 1.28
CA SER A 529 -13.37 36.36 1.06
C SER A 529 -12.55 37.60 0.70
N SER A 530 -11.44 37.81 1.40
CA SER A 530 -10.43 38.84 1.07
C SER A 530 -9.70 38.56 -0.24
N ASN A 531 -9.75 37.32 -0.75
CA ASN A 531 -9.22 36.94 -2.05
C ASN A 531 -10.16 35.91 -2.73
N PRO A 532 -11.11 36.35 -3.56
CA PRO A 532 -12.06 35.45 -4.22
C PRO A 532 -11.35 34.56 -5.26
N PRO A 533 -11.77 33.29 -5.43
CA PRO A 533 -11.23 32.44 -6.47
C PRO A 533 -11.62 32.94 -7.87
N PRO A 534 -10.89 32.56 -8.93
CA PRO A 534 -11.16 33.03 -10.29
C PRO A 534 -12.56 32.60 -10.75
N VAL A 535 -13.25 33.51 -11.44
CA VAL A 535 -14.55 33.23 -12.07
C VAL A 535 -14.30 32.56 -13.41
N ILE A 536 -14.79 31.33 -13.55
CA ILE A 536 -14.64 30.55 -14.79
C ILE A 536 -15.87 30.77 -15.66
N LEU A 537 -15.66 31.35 -16.85
CA LEU A 537 -16.73 31.64 -17.81
C LEU A 537 -17.30 30.38 -18.45
N GLN A 538 -18.55 30.43 -18.92
CA GLN A 538 -19.22 29.29 -19.52
C GLN A 538 -18.50 28.76 -20.78
N GLU A 539 -17.87 29.64 -21.56
CA GLU A 539 -17.04 29.28 -22.73
C GLU A 539 -15.81 28.46 -22.32
N CYS A 540 -15.20 28.77 -21.17
CA CYS A 540 -14.07 28.02 -20.62
C CYS A 540 -14.51 26.62 -20.16
N ILE A 541 -15.73 26.50 -19.60
CA ILE A 541 -16.31 25.22 -19.19
C ILE A 541 -16.59 24.34 -20.42
N LYS A 542 -17.15 24.90 -21.49
CA LYS A 542 -17.35 24.19 -22.77
C LYS A 542 -16.03 23.70 -23.37
N THR A 543 -15.02 24.57 -23.40
CA THR A 543 -13.67 24.20 -23.85
C THR A 543 -13.11 23.06 -23.02
N LEU A 544 -13.27 23.10 -21.69
CA LEU A 544 -12.78 22.05 -20.79
C LEU A 544 -13.50 20.71 -21.00
N ASP A 545 -14.83 20.73 -21.21
CA ASP A 545 -15.62 19.54 -21.54
C ASP A 545 -15.15 18.88 -22.86
N GLU A 546 -14.87 19.70 -23.87
CA GLU A 546 -14.32 19.21 -25.14
C GLU A 546 -12.89 18.65 -25.02
N VAL A 547 -12.03 19.29 -24.21
CA VAL A 547 -10.70 18.76 -23.88
C VAL A 547 -10.80 17.42 -23.12
N ILE A 548 -11.78 17.27 -22.23
CA ILE A 548 -12.06 16.01 -21.53
C ILE A 548 -12.41 14.90 -22.54
N LYS A 549 -13.28 15.17 -23.53
CA LYS A 549 -13.64 14.20 -24.59
C LYS A 549 -12.44 13.74 -25.42
N VAL A 550 -11.46 14.63 -25.62
CA VAL A 550 -10.20 14.29 -26.31
C VAL A 550 -9.29 13.41 -25.45
N LEU A 551 -9.28 13.62 -24.12
CA LEU A 551 -8.44 12.90 -23.17
C LEU A 551 -9.03 11.56 -22.71
N GLU A 552 -10.34 11.35 -22.85
CA GLU A 552 -11.03 10.12 -22.45
C GLU A 552 -10.52 8.84 -23.14
N PRO A 553 -10.37 8.81 -24.48
CA PRO A 553 -9.77 7.67 -25.16
C PRO A 553 -8.35 7.36 -24.69
N VAL A 554 -7.59 8.41 -24.32
CA VAL A 554 -6.23 8.28 -23.79
C VAL A 554 -6.25 7.63 -22.40
N GLU A 555 -7.21 8.00 -21.55
CA GLU A 555 -7.39 7.43 -20.21
C GLU A 555 -7.70 5.94 -20.31
N GLN A 556 -8.65 5.57 -21.17
CA GLN A 556 -9.03 4.18 -21.43
C GLN A 556 -7.83 3.35 -21.88
N LEU A 557 -7.02 3.85 -22.84
CA LEU A 557 -5.81 3.18 -23.30
C LEU A 557 -4.82 2.94 -22.15
N THR A 558 -4.57 3.97 -21.33
CA THR A 558 -3.63 3.85 -20.19
C THR A 558 -4.12 2.88 -19.12
N LEU A 559 -5.43 2.76 -18.91
CA LEU A 559 -6.02 1.77 -18.00
C LEU A 559 -5.81 0.35 -18.51
N THR A 560 -6.08 0.10 -19.79
CA THR A 560 -5.87 -1.20 -20.45
C THR A 560 -4.42 -1.67 -20.32
N PHE A 561 -3.45 -0.81 -20.66
CA PHE A 561 -2.02 -1.14 -20.57
C PHE A 561 -1.46 -1.19 -19.15
N SER A 562 -2.16 -0.62 -18.17
CA SER A 562 -1.73 -0.69 -16.77
C SER A 562 -2.25 -1.94 -16.05
N SER A 563 -3.07 -2.77 -16.71
CA SER A 563 -3.45 -4.10 -16.22
C SER A 563 -2.32 -5.10 -16.48
N SER A 564 -1.94 -5.89 -15.47
CA SER A 564 -0.88 -6.91 -15.60
C SER A 564 -1.41 -8.27 -16.04
N LYS A 565 -2.73 -8.39 -16.27
CA LYS A 565 -3.44 -9.64 -16.51
C LYS A 565 -3.76 -9.91 -17.99
N ASN A 566 -3.57 -8.92 -18.87
CA ASN A 566 -4.03 -8.99 -20.26
C ASN A 566 -2.84 -8.99 -21.25
N TRP A 567 -3.00 -9.71 -22.36
CA TRP A 567 -2.06 -9.87 -23.49
C TRP A 567 -1.92 -8.57 -24.31
N THR A 568 -1.34 -7.56 -23.67
CA THR A 568 -1.44 -6.17 -24.14
C THR A 568 -0.32 -5.74 -25.09
N GLY A 569 0.75 -6.53 -25.20
CA GLY A 569 1.89 -6.26 -26.09
C GLY A 569 1.53 -6.36 -27.57
N SER A 570 0.83 -7.41 -27.99
CA SER A 570 0.38 -7.60 -29.39
C SER A 570 -0.65 -6.56 -29.83
N PHE A 571 -1.45 -6.08 -28.88
CA PHE A 571 -2.47 -5.05 -29.07
C PHE A 571 -1.88 -3.64 -29.24
N ALA A 572 -0.65 -3.40 -28.78
CA ALA A 572 -0.07 -2.06 -28.68
C ALA A 572 -0.14 -1.26 -29.99
N VAL A 573 0.31 -1.85 -31.10
CA VAL A 573 0.33 -1.20 -32.43
C VAL A 573 -1.06 -0.73 -32.85
N ILE A 574 -2.06 -1.60 -32.70
CA ILE A 574 -3.45 -1.32 -33.11
C ILE A 574 -4.10 -0.32 -32.17
N ALA A 575 -3.87 -0.45 -30.88
CA ALA A 575 -4.45 0.43 -29.88
C ALA A 575 -4.03 1.89 -30.09
N PHE A 576 -2.75 2.13 -30.43
CA PHE A 576 -2.23 3.47 -30.70
C PHE A 576 -2.73 4.06 -32.03
N LYS A 577 -2.95 3.23 -33.06
CA LYS A 577 -3.62 3.66 -34.30
C LYS A 577 -5.08 3.99 -34.07
N SER A 578 -5.79 3.11 -33.36
CA SER A 578 -7.19 3.29 -33.01
C SER A 578 -7.38 4.54 -32.15
N LEU A 579 -6.48 4.79 -31.20
CA LEU A 579 -6.47 6.01 -30.39
C LEU A 579 -6.35 7.26 -31.27
N ALA A 580 -5.36 7.30 -32.16
CA ALA A 580 -5.15 8.43 -33.06
C ALA A 580 -6.35 8.66 -33.98
N HIS A 581 -6.96 7.59 -34.50
CA HIS A 581 -8.18 7.68 -35.29
C HIS A 581 -9.37 8.21 -34.48
N THR A 582 -9.59 7.68 -33.27
CA THR A 582 -10.66 8.09 -32.37
C THR A 582 -10.56 9.57 -32.03
N ILE A 583 -9.39 10.04 -31.61
CA ILE A 583 -9.15 11.46 -31.31
C ILE A 583 -9.37 12.32 -32.56
N LYS A 584 -8.91 11.86 -33.74
CA LYS A 584 -9.10 12.57 -35.01
C LYS A 584 -10.59 12.68 -35.38
N CYS A 585 -11.40 11.67 -35.10
CA CYS A 585 -12.83 11.65 -35.36
C CYS A 585 -13.66 12.37 -34.28
N THR A 586 -13.08 12.73 -33.13
CA THR A 586 -13.77 13.53 -32.11
C THR A 586 -14.16 14.89 -32.68
N ASN A 587 -15.46 15.15 -32.80
CA ASN A 587 -15.99 16.42 -33.25
C ASN A 587 -15.93 17.46 -32.12
N LEU A 588 -15.28 18.61 -32.40
CA LEU A 588 -15.08 19.70 -31.45
C LEU A 588 -15.63 20.99 -32.04
N THR A 589 -16.22 21.84 -31.20
CA THR A 589 -16.76 23.14 -31.59
C THR A 589 -15.80 24.26 -31.20
N GLU A 590 -15.14 24.16 -30.04
CA GLU A 590 -14.31 25.21 -29.45
C GLU A 590 -12.91 25.27 -30.12
N PRO A 591 -12.43 26.46 -30.54
CA PRO A 591 -11.17 26.59 -31.26
C PRO A 591 -9.96 26.18 -30.40
N VAL A 592 -9.99 26.48 -29.10
CA VAL A 592 -8.93 26.10 -28.16
C VAL A 592 -8.86 24.57 -27.98
N ALA A 593 -10.01 23.90 -27.95
CA ALA A 593 -10.07 22.44 -27.88
C ALA A 593 -9.54 21.78 -29.16
N LYS A 594 -9.83 22.37 -30.34
CA LYS A 594 -9.25 21.94 -31.63
C LYS A 594 -7.73 22.08 -31.64
N MET A 595 -7.20 23.21 -31.18
CA MET A 595 -5.75 23.40 -31.04
C MET A 595 -5.12 22.35 -30.12
N PHE A 596 -5.75 22.06 -28.97
CA PHE A 596 -5.28 21.01 -28.06
C PHE A 596 -5.28 19.62 -28.70
N LYS A 597 -6.34 19.29 -29.43
CA LYS A 597 -6.45 18.04 -30.19
C LYS A 597 -5.30 17.90 -31.21
N ASP A 598 -4.99 18.95 -31.96
CA ASP A 598 -3.93 18.91 -32.97
C ASP A 598 -2.54 18.75 -32.35
N VAL A 599 -2.26 19.47 -31.25
CA VAL A 599 -1.01 19.33 -30.49
C VAL A 599 -0.89 17.93 -29.88
N LEU A 600 -1.96 17.39 -29.31
CA LEU A 600 -1.97 16.05 -28.74
C LEU A 600 -1.76 14.99 -29.82
N LEU A 601 -2.42 15.08 -30.96
CA LEU A 601 -2.22 14.17 -32.10
C LEU A 601 -0.78 14.21 -32.60
N LYS A 602 -0.16 15.39 -32.67
CA LYS A 602 1.26 15.54 -33.02
C LYS A 602 2.15 14.81 -32.00
N ASN A 603 1.95 15.04 -30.70
CA ASN A 603 2.76 14.42 -29.65
C ASN A 603 2.55 12.90 -29.55
N LEU A 604 1.35 12.41 -29.87
CA LEU A 604 1.07 10.97 -29.98
C LEU A 604 1.67 10.35 -31.25
N SER A 605 1.87 11.11 -32.33
CA SER A 605 2.41 10.57 -33.59
C SER A 605 3.84 10.04 -33.45
N ASP A 606 4.67 10.71 -32.64
CA ASP A 606 6.02 10.26 -32.30
C ASP A 606 6.01 8.93 -31.52
N ILE A 607 5.00 8.73 -30.67
CA ILE A 607 4.82 7.50 -29.91
C ILE A 607 4.35 6.38 -30.84
N ASN A 608 3.41 6.66 -31.73
CA ASN A 608 2.94 5.71 -32.72
C ASN A 608 4.09 5.21 -33.59
N ALA A 609 4.96 6.12 -34.07
CA ALA A 609 6.16 5.73 -34.80
C ALA A 609 7.08 4.83 -33.96
N HIS A 610 7.30 5.18 -32.70
CA HIS A 610 8.13 4.37 -31.80
C HIS A 610 7.57 2.97 -31.54
N VAL A 611 6.25 2.83 -31.40
CA VAL A 611 5.55 1.55 -31.20
C VAL A 611 5.62 0.71 -32.47
N GLU A 612 5.39 1.31 -33.64
CA GLU A 612 5.47 0.64 -34.95
C GLU A 612 6.89 0.17 -35.28
N ASP A 613 7.92 0.95 -34.96
CA ASP A 613 9.32 0.64 -35.26
C ASP A 613 9.91 -0.43 -34.33
N ASN A 614 9.22 -0.78 -33.24
CA ASN A 614 9.67 -1.81 -32.32
C ASN A 614 9.40 -3.20 -32.89
N VAL A 615 10.47 -3.88 -33.32
CA VAL A 615 10.39 -5.21 -33.96
C VAL A 615 9.73 -6.26 -33.07
N MET A 616 9.87 -6.18 -31.73
CA MET A 616 9.26 -7.14 -30.80
C MET A 616 7.74 -6.96 -30.71
N LEU A 617 7.27 -5.71 -30.62
CA LEU A 617 5.83 -5.41 -30.65
C LEU A 617 5.23 -5.71 -32.02
N GLY A 618 5.99 -5.47 -33.10
CA GLY A 618 5.61 -5.87 -34.46
C GLY A 618 5.46 -7.38 -34.61
N ALA A 619 6.43 -8.16 -34.13
CA ALA A 619 6.35 -9.64 -34.14
C ALA A 619 5.18 -10.15 -33.28
N ALA A 620 4.95 -9.57 -32.11
CA ALA A 620 3.78 -9.89 -31.27
C ALA A 620 2.45 -9.58 -31.99
N ASN A 621 2.38 -8.48 -32.75
CA ASN A 621 1.19 -8.13 -33.55
C ASN A 621 0.96 -9.09 -34.73
N VAL A 622 2.03 -9.58 -35.36
CA VAL A 622 1.93 -10.59 -36.42
C VAL A 622 1.46 -11.93 -35.87
N LEU A 623 1.99 -12.35 -34.72
CA LEU A 623 1.65 -13.63 -34.07
C LEU A 623 0.32 -13.58 -33.30
N ASP A 624 -0.41 -12.48 -33.33
CA ASP A 624 -1.77 -12.40 -32.79
C ASP A 624 -2.78 -12.79 -33.89
N PRO A 625 -3.55 -13.89 -33.73
CA PRO A 625 -4.47 -14.40 -34.75
C PRO A 625 -5.57 -13.41 -35.14
N ARG A 626 -5.85 -12.43 -34.27
CA ARG A 626 -6.84 -11.36 -34.52
C ARG A 626 -6.32 -10.29 -35.47
N PHE A 627 -5.01 -10.16 -35.59
CA PHE A 627 -4.37 -9.00 -36.23
C PHE A 627 -3.49 -9.36 -37.41
N LYS A 628 -2.64 -10.38 -37.29
CA LYS A 628 -1.72 -10.86 -38.35
C LYS A 628 -0.96 -9.74 -39.07
N GLY A 629 -0.60 -8.67 -38.35
CA GLY A 629 0.12 -7.53 -38.91
C GLY A 629 -0.72 -6.54 -39.72
N ALA A 630 -2.05 -6.59 -39.67
CA ALA A 630 -2.99 -5.74 -40.42
C ALA A 630 -2.81 -4.21 -40.23
N SER A 631 -1.96 -3.81 -39.29
CA SER A 631 -1.64 -2.41 -38.99
C SER A 631 -0.16 -2.07 -39.11
N LEU A 632 0.70 -2.96 -39.61
CA LEU A 632 2.12 -2.67 -39.78
C LEU A 632 2.40 -2.09 -41.17
N LYS A 633 3.33 -1.14 -41.23
CA LYS A 633 3.93 -0.69 -42.49
C LYS A 633 4.74 -1.83 -43.12
N LYS A 634 4.87 -1.84 -44.44
CA LYS A 634 5.49 -2.94 -45.21
C LYS A 634 6.91 -3.29 -44.73
N GLU A 635 7.73 -2.29 -44.41
CA GLU A 635 9.10 -2.50 -43.92
C GLU A 635 9.14 -3.11 -42.51
N GLN A 636 8.31 -2.61 -41.60
CA GLN A 636 8.18 -3.08 -40.23
C GLN A 636 7.61 -4.50 -40.19
N TYR A 637 6.63 -4.79 -41.05
CA TYR A 637 6.10 -6.13 -41.25
C TYR A 637 7.19 -7.11 -41.72
N ALA A 638 8.02 -6.71 -42.70
CA ALA A 638 9.12 -7.53 -43.17
C ALA A 638 10.17 -7.80 -42.07
N LYS A 639 10.49 -6.80 -41.24
CA LYS A 639 11.39 -6.95 -40.08
C LYS A 639 10.82 -7.92 -39.03
N ALA A 640 9.52 -7.81 -38.73
CA ALA A 640 8.83 -8.70 -37.80
C ALA A 640 8.83 -10.15 -38.29
N ILE A 641 8.50 -10.39 -39.56
CA ILE A 641 8.55 -11.73 -40.18
C ILE A 641 9.98 -12.27 -40.21
N GLY A 642 10.98 -11.42 -40.49
CA GLY A 642 12.39 -11.81 -40.45
C GLY A 642 12.80 -12.32 -39.07
N LEU A 643 12.39 -11.64 -38.00
CA LEU A 643 12.64 -12.08 -36.62
C LEU A 643 11.96 -13.42 -36.31
N ILE A 644 10.69 -13.58 -36.71
CA ILE A 644 9.94 -14.83 -36.52
C ILE A 644 10.62 -16.00 -37.22
N LYS A 645 11.11 -15.80 -38.46
CA LYS A 645 11.81 -16.85 -39.21
C LYS A 645 13.07 -17.33 -38.51
N VAL A 646 13.91 -16.40 -38.05
CA VAL A 646 15.14 -16.73 -37.30
C VAL A 646 14.81 -17.55 -36.05
N ASP A 647 13.77 -17.17 -35.32
CA ASP A 647 13.34 -17.89 -34.12
C ASP A 647 12.80 -19.29 -34.39
N VAL A 648 12.03 -19.47 -35.47
CA VAL A 648 11.52 -20.80 -35.89
C VAL A 648 12.70 -21.71 -36.27
N GLU A 649 13.74 -21.17 -36.90
CA GLU A 649 14.96 -21.90 -37.24
C GLU A 649 15.76 -22.30 -35.99
N GLU A 650 15.97 -21.38 -35.04
CA GLU A 650 16.64 -21.69 -33.77
C GLU A 650 15.86 -22.74 -32.94
N TYR A 651 14.53 -22.76 -33.03
CA TYR A 651 13.71 -23.75 -32.30
C TYR A 651 13.83 -25.16 -32.90
N LYS A 652 13.99 -25.29 -34.22
CA LYS A 652 14.24 -26.59 -34.89
C LYS A 652 15.47 -27.29 -34.31
N GLU A 653 16.49 -26.54 -33.89
CA GLU A 653 17.71 -27.08 -33.33
C GLU A 653 17.55 -27.55 -31.86
N ARG A 654 16.50 -27.10 -31.14
CA ARG A 654 16.28 -27.39 -29.72
C ARG A 654 15.25 -28.50 -29.43
N GLY A 655 14.28 -28.74 -30.33
CA GLY A 655 13.09 -29.60 -30.11
C GLY A 655 13.26 -31.12 -30.07
N ASN A 656 14.44 -31.67 -29.79
CA ASN A 656 14.66 -33.13 -29.69
C ASN A 656 14.45 -33.69 -28.25
N GLY A 657 13.65 -33.06 -27.38
CA GLY A 657 13.41 -33.59 -26.02
C GLY A 657 12.21 -33.05 -25.24
N ALA A 658 11.15 -33.90 -25.17
CA ALA A 658 10.18 -34.15 -24.08
C ALA A 658 9.03 -33.17 -23.72
N ASP A 659 7.82 -33.54 -24.20
CA ASP A 659 6.51 -33.89 -23.59
C ASP A 659 5.79 -33.14 -22.44
N SER A 660 4.45 -33.17 -22.61
CA SER A 660 3.31 -32.39 -22.09
C SER A 660 2.67 -32.88 -20.77
N ASP A 661 1.84 -32.04 -20.12
CA ASP A 661 0.43 -32.38 -19.80
C ASP A 661 -0.39 -31.22 -19.18
N ASN A 662 -1.68 -31.19 -19.55
CA ASN A 662 -2.67 -30.09 -19.46
C ASN A 662 -3.64 -30.23 -18.28
N LEU A 663 -4.33 -29.14 -17.85
CA LEU A 663 -5.80 -29.04 -17.53
C LEU A 663 -6.23 -27.68 -16.87
N PRO A 664 -7.53 -27.29 -16.82
CA PRO A 664 -8.14 -26.20 -17.61
C PRO A 664 -8.66 -24.98 -16.81
N PHE A 665 -9.17 -23.98 -17.56
CA PHE A 665 -9.57 -22.64 -17.12
C PHE A 665 -11.08 -22.42 -16.99
N LEU A 666 -11.49 -21.47 -16.13
CA LEU A 666 -12.78 -20.78 -16.18
C LEU A 666 -12.61 -19.26 -15.92
N ASP A 667 -13.50 -18.53 -16.61
CA ASP A 667 -13.58 -17.14 -17.05
C ASP A 667 -13.80 -16.06 -15.95
N ASP A 668 -13.35 -14.82 -16.22
CA ASP A 668 -14.09 -13.63 -15.81
C ASP A 668 -13.85 -12.43 -16.75
N SER A 669 -14.95 -11.69 -16.96
CA SER A 669 -15.29 -10.85 -18.09
C SER A 669 -15.03 -9.35 -17.88
N GLY A 670 -14.80 -8.62 -18.98
CA GLY A 670 -14.83 -7.16 -18.98
C GLY A 670 -14.23 -6.51 -20.23
N GLU A 671 -15.01 -6.43 -21.32
CA GLU A 671 -14.64 -5.68 -22.53
C GLU A 671 -15.86 -4.94 -23.12
N ASP A 672 -15.86 -3.60 -23.06
CA ASP A 672 -17.02 -2.80 -23.50
C ASP A 672 -16.66 -1.53 -24.31
N ILE A 673 -15.49 -1.49 -24.97
CA ILE A 673 -15.07 -0.29 -25.76
C ILE A 673 -14.75 -0.62 -27.24
N LEU A 674 -14.74 -1.89 -27.66
CA LEU A 674 -14.24 -2.30 -28.99
C LEU A 674 -15.31 -2.77 -29.99
N MET A 675 -16.58 -2.82 -29.57
CA MET A 675 -17.68 -3.34 -30.39
C MET A 675 -18.06 -2.45 -31.59
N SER A 676 -17.57 -1.22 -31.67
CA SER A 676 -17.90 -0.31 -32.78
C SER A 676 -17.00 -0.44 -34.01
N TYR A 677 -15.90 -1.21 -33.95
CA TYR A 677 -14.96 -1.34 -35.08
C TYR A 677 -15.06 -2.68 -35.83
N PHE A 678 -15.59 -3.74 -35.21
CA PHE A 678 -15.54 -5.11 -35.74
C PHE A 678 -16.93 -5.76 -35.89
N GLN A 679 -17.76 -5.26 -36.80
CA GLN A 679 -18.92 -6.02 -37.29
C GLN A 679 -18.67 -6.46 -38.75
N ALA A 680 -18.44 -7.77 -38.94
CA ALA A 680 -19.02 -8.62 -39.99
C ALA A 680 -18.14 -9.86 -40.31
N LYS A 681 -18.61 -11.06 -39.91
CA LYS A 681 -18.89 -12.27 -40.74
C LYS A 681 -18.68 -13.60 -39.98
N ASP A 682 -19.60 -14.52 -40.27
CA ASP A 682 -19.81 -15.84 -39.66
C ASP A 682 -18.64 -16.85 -39.77
N PRO A 683 -18.55 -17.85 -38.87
CA PRO A 683 -17.49 -18.85 -38.83
C PRO A 683 -17.80 -20.07 -39.74
N LEU A 684 -16.76 -20.84 -40.13
CA LEU A 684 -16.73 -22.30 -40.49
C LEU A 684 -15.44 -22.62 -41.31
N PRO A 685 -15.00 -23.89 -41.50
CA PRO A 685 -14.75 -25.01 -40.57
C PRO A 685 -13.28 -25.56 -40.64
N LYS A 686 -12.95 -26.46 -39.70
CA LYS A 686 -11.64 -27.12 -39.48
C LYS A 686 -11.16 -28.05 -40.62
N ARG A 687 -9.88 -27.96 -41.00
CA ARG A 687 -9.12 -29.06 -41.66
C ARG A 687 -7.60 -28.87 -41.51
N ALA A 688 -6.94 -29.83 -40.85
CA ALA A 688 -5.49 -29.88 -40.66
C ALA A 688 -4.74 -30.33 -41.93
N ARG A 689 -3.62 -29.68 -42.26
CA ARG A 689 -2.60 -30.16 -43.20
C ARG A 689 -1.20 -29.80 -42.70
N LYS A 690 -0.31 -30.79 -42.78
CA LYS A 690 1.14 -30.66 -42.55
C LYS A 690 1.78 -29.98 -43.75
N THR A 691 2.35 -28.79 -43.58
CA THR A 691 3.17 -28.19 -44.63
C THR A 691 4.42 -27.53 -44.04
N GLN A 692 5.52 -27.61 -44.80
CA GLN A 692 6.89 -27.25 -44.40
C GLN A 692 7.08 -25.76 -44.02
N ASP A 693 6.03 -24.93 -44.14
CA ASP A 693 6.05 -23.47 -44.06
C ASP A 693 4.89 -22.92 -43.21
N GLU A 694 4.90 -23.27 -41.91
CA GLU A 694 3.89 -22.89 -40.90
C GLU A 694 3.56 -21.38 -40.92
N ILE A 695 4.55 -20.53 -41.22
CA ILE A 695 4.39 -19.07 -41.25
C ILE A 695 3.39 -18.66 -42.32
N ASN A 696 3.56 -19.15 -43.55
CA ASN A 696 2.69 -18.77 -44.65
C ASN A 696 1.28 -19.34 -44.47
N GLU A 697 1.13 -20.51 -43.87
CA GLU A 697 -0.18 -21.09 -43.58
C GLU A 697 -0.95 -20.34 -42.49
N TYR A 698 -0.28 -19.99 -41.40
CA TYR A 698 -0.87 -19.16 -40.35
C TYR A 698 -1.30 -17.78 -40.87
N LEU A 699 -0.46 -17.13 -41.67
CA LEU A 699 -0.76 -15.80 -42.23
C LEU A 699 -1.93 -15.83 -43.23
N ASN A 700 -2.12 -16.94 -43.94
CA ASN A 700 -3.22 -17.13 -44.89
C ASN A 700 -4.51 -17.65 -44.24
N SER A 701 -4.49 -18.04 -42.96
CA SER A 701 -5.71 -18.47 -42.26
C SER A 701 -6.61 -17.26 -41.94
N PRO A 702 -7.92 -17.45 -41.69
CA PRO A 702 -8.84 -16.34 -41.39
C PRO A 702 -8.44 -15.61 -40.10
N LEU A 703 -8.84 -14.34 -40.00
CA LEU A 703 -8.68 -13.56 -38.76
C LEU A 703 -9.70 -14.04 -37.72
N GLU A 704 -9.25 -14.12 -36.47
CA GLU A 704 -10.12 -14.51 -35.36
C GLU A 704 -10.92 -13.34 -34.78
N PRO A 705 -12.09 -13.61 -34.17
CA PRO A 705 -12.85 -12.59 -33.45
C PRO A 705 -12.06 -11.94 -32.32
N TYR A 706 -12.44 -10.71 -31.95
CA TYR A 706 -11.71 -9.96 -30.91
C TYR A 706 -11.74 -10.66 -29.54
N GLN A 707 -12.86 -11.31 -29.22
CA GLN A 707 -13.09 -12.08 -27.99
C GLN A 707 -12.18 -13.32 -27.89
N CYS A 708 -11.48 -13.69 -28.96
CA CYS A 708 -10.53 -14.78 -28.95
C CYS A 708 -9.32 -14.41 -28.06
N THR A 709 -9.00 -15.28 -27.10
CA THR A 709 -7.75 -15.21 -26.36
C THR A 709 -6.62 -15.76 -27.24
N PRO A 710 -5.61 -14.96 -27.64
CA PRO A 710 -4.57 -15.42 -28.58
C PRO A 710 -3.82 -16.67 -28.09
N ASN A 711 -3.59 -16.80 -26.78
CA ASN A 711 -2.91 -17.96 -26.20
C ASN A 711 -3.75 -19.24 -26.31
N GLU A 712 -5.05 -19.18 -26.03
CA GLU A 712 -5.95 -20.33 -26.17
C GLU A 712 -6.06 -20.77 -27.62
N TRP A 713 -6.02 -19.82 -28.56
CA TRP A 713 -5.99 -20.13 -29.99
C TRP A 713 -4.72 -20.88 -30.39
N TRP A 714 -3.55 -20.43 -29.93
CA TRP A 714 -2.27 -21.10 -30.21
C TRP A 714 -2.18 -22.48 -29.54
N ASP A 715 -2.80 -22.67 -28.38
CA ASP A 715 -2.95 -23.97 -27.73
C ASP A 715 -3.83 -24.92 -28.57
N LEU A 716 -4.94 -24.41 -29.11
CA LEU A 716 -5.85 -25.20 -29.95
C LEU A 716 -5.21 -25.60 -31.28
N HIS A 717 -4.31 -24.78 -31.82
CA HIS A 717 -3.64 -24.99 -33.10
C HIS A 717 -2.18 -25.45 -32.93
N GLU A 718 -1.80 -25.94 -31.76
CA GLU A 718 -0.45 -26.47 -31.49
C GLU A 718 -0.12 -27.67 -32.39
N SER A 719 -1.12 -28.51 -32.71
CA SER A 719 -0.94 -29.62 -33.66
C SER A 719 -0.74 -29.17 -35.10
N ASP A 720 -1.32 -28.01 -35.46
CA ASP A 720 -1.28 -27.47 -36.82
C ASP A 720 0.00 -26.64 -37.05
N PHE A 721 0.44 -25.91 -36.02
CA PHE A 721 1.61 -25.02 -36.06
C PHE A 721 2.53 -25.23 -34.86
N PRO A 722 3.21 -26.38 -34.73
CA PRO A 722 3.96 -26.74 -33.53
C PRO A 722 5.11 -25.77 -33.24
N ARG A 723 5.82 -25.27 -34.25
CA ARG A 723 6.95 -24.36 -34.04
C ARG A 723 6.47 -22.93 -33.76
N LEU A 724 5.45 -22.48 -34.48
CA LEU A 724 4.87 -21.15 -34.24
C LEU A 724 4.17 -21.06 -32.90
N SER A 725 3.42 -22.09 -32.49
CA SER A 725 2.77 -22.13 -31.18
C SER A 725 3.81 -22.04 -30.06
N ALA A 726 4.94 -22.75 -30.18
CA ALA A 726 6.03 -22.69 -29.20
C ALA A 726 6.66 -21.30 -29.06
N ILE A 727 6.88 -20.57 -30.17
CA ILE A 727 7.51 -19.24 -30.10
C ILE A 727 6.50 -18.11 -29.81
N SER A 728 5.24 -18.23 -30.26
CA SER A 728 4.20 -17.19 -30.19
C SER A 728 3.93 -16.73 -28.76
N LYS A 729 3.83 -17.70 -27.84
CA LYS A 729 3.70 -17.50 -26.40
C LYS A 729 4.73 -16.52 -25.84
N SER A 730 5.98 -16.59 -26.31
CA SER A 730 7.07 -15.72 -25.85
C SER A 730 6.96 -14.27 -26.35
N PHE A 731 6.28 -14.03 -27.47
CA PHE A 731 6.04 -12.70 -28.03
C PHE A 731 4.76 -12.06 -27.47
N LEU A 732 3.70 -12.84 -27.30
CA LEU A 732 2.41 -12.36 -26.80
C LEU A 732 2.47 -11.89 -25.33
N MET A 733 3.39 -12.44 -24.54
CA MET A 733 3.58 -12.11 -23.12
C MET A 733 4.33 -10.79 -22.86
N ILE A 734 4.84 -10.11 -23.90
CA ILE A 734 5.65 -8.90 -23.73
C ILE A 734 4.78 -7.77 -23.12
N PRO A 735 5.09 -7.28 -21.91
CA PRO A 735 4.29 -6.23 -21.30
C PRO A 735 4.57 -4.87 -21.98
N PRO A 736 3.54 -4.10 -22.34
CA PRO A 736 3.72 -2.76 -22.90
C PRO A 736 4.00 -1.69 -21.84
N SER A 737 3.94 -2.03 -20.54
CA SER A 737 4.01 -1.06 -19.45
C SER A 737 4.73 -1.58 -18.20
N SER A 738 5.60 -0.74 -17.63
CA SER A 738 6.25 -0.92 -16.32
C SER A 738 5.38 -0.50 -15.13
N VAL A 739 4.17 0.05 -15.37
CA VAL A 739 3.34 0.67 -14.31
C VAL A 739 2.96 -0.33 -13.21
N ALA A 740 2.77 -1.61 -13.53
CA ALA A 740 2.51 -2.65 -12.54
C ALA A 740 3.68 -2.80 -11.55
N SER A 741 4.91 -2.82 -12.07
CA SER A 741 6.15 -2.84 -11.29
C SER A 741 6.33 -1.56 -10.47
N GLU A 742 5.91 -0.40 -10.97
CA GLU A 742 5.95 0.86 -10.22
C GLU A 742 4.91 0.96 -9.11
N ARG A 743 3.71 0.40 -9.29
CA ARG A 743 2.72 0.30 -8.20
C ARG A 743 3.27 -0.54 -7.06
N LEU A 744 4.02 -1.60 -7.39
CA LEU A 744 4.79 -2.37 -6.41
C LEU A 744 5.86 -1.48 -5.75
N VAL A 745 6.64 -0.71 -6.52
CA VAL A 745 7.62 0.26 -5.98
C VAL A 745 6.97 1.27 -5.03
N SER A 746 5.79 1.82 -5.36
CA SER A 746 5.07 2.76 -4.50
C SER A 746 4.64 2.10 -3.19
N SER A 747 4.07 0.90 -3.28
CA SER A 747 3.69 0.08 -2.12
C SER A 747 4.90 -0.28 -1.26
N ILE A 748 6.03 -0.61 -1.89
CA ILE A 748 7.31 -0.92 -1.26
C ILE A 748 7.91 0.33 -0.62
N ASN A 749 7.83 1.49 -1.27
CA ASN A 749 8.30 2.76 -0.73
C ASN A 749 7.49 3.19 0.48
N LEU A 750 6.19 2.88 0.56
CA LEU A 750 5.41 3.06 1.78
C LEU A 750 5.94 2.18 2.93
N VAL A 751 6.44 0.97 2.62
CA VAL A 751 7.05 0.06 3.60
C VAL A 751 8.49 0.45 3.96
N LEU A 752 9.28 0.93 3.00
CA LEU A 752 10.68 1.35 3.19
C LEU A 752 10.80 2.73 3.85
N LYS A 753 9.89 3.67 3.54
CA LYS A 753 9.82 5.01 4.17
C LYS A 753 9.20 4.98 5.56
N ALA A 754 8.58 3.86 5.96
CA ALA A 754 8.19 3.64 7.35
C ALA A 754 9.47 3.37 8.17
N GLU A 755 10.08 4.42 8.71
CA GLU A 755 11.37 4.40 9.44
C GLU A 755 11.45 3.41 10.62
N LYS A 756 10.33 2.76 11.01
CA LYS A 756 10.29 1.75 12.08
C LYS A 756 10.38 0.30 11.58
N SER A 757 10.36 0.05 10.27
CA SER A 757 10.56 -1.27 9.69
C SER A 757 11.77 -1.27 8.76
N ARG A 758 12.97 -1.23 9.33
CA ARG A 758 14.18 -1.66 8.61
C ARG A 758 14.14 -3.19 8.47
N MET A 759 13.19 -3.70 7.67
CA MET A 759 13.37 -5.04 7.11
C MET A 759 14.62 -4.98 6.25
N LEU A 760 15.64 -5.77 6.60
CA LEU A 760 16.81 -5.98 5.75
C LEU A 760 16.33 -6.19 4.31
N SER A 761 16.93 -5.48 3.35
CA SER A 761 16.55 -5.45 1.93
C SER A 761 16.26 -6.84 1.35
N GLN A 762 17.00 -7.86 1.82
CA GLN A 762 16.80 -9.26 1.46
C GLN A 762 15.47 -9.87 1.95
N ARG A 763 15.01 -9.57 3.18
CA ARG A 763 13.74 -10.09 3.71
C ARG A 763 12.54 -9.45 3.01
N LEU A 764 12.63 -8.16 2.70
CA LEU A 764 11.60 -7.46 1.91
C LEU A 764 11.53 -8.00 0.48
N ALA A 765 12.68 -8.24 -0.16
CA ALA A 765 12.73 -8.87 -1.48
C ALA A 765 12.06 -10.26 -1.47
N LYS A 766 12.36 -11.08 -0.45
CA LYS A 766 11.73 -12.39 -0.28
C LYS A 766 10.22 -12.28 -0.05
N LEU A 767 9.74 -11.38 0.79
CA LEU A 767 8.30 -11.20 1.03
C LEU A 767 7.54 -10.68 -0.20
N VAL A 768 8.16 -9.79 -0.97
CA VAL A 768 7.57 -9.29 -2.23
C VAL A 768 7.54 -10.41 -3.28
N PHE A 769 8.59 -11.21 -3.38
CA PHE A 769 8.60 -12.39 -4.24
C PHE A 769 7.50 -13.38 -3.82
N LEU A 770 7.48 -13.79 -2.55
CA LEU A 770 6.52 -14.74 -1.99
C LEU A 770 5.06 -14.27 -2.12
N ARG A 771 4.78 -12.97 -1.93
CA ARG A 771 3.43 -12.42 -2.13
C ARG A 771 2.96 -12.47 -3.58
N ASN A 772 3.88 -12.33 -4.54
CA ASN A 772 3.55 -12.32 -5.96
C ASN A 772 3.64 -13.74 -6.59
N LEU A 773 3.91 -14.77 -5.79
CA LEU A 773 3.76 -16.15 -6.25
C LEU A 773 2.26 -16.53 -6.25
N PRO A 774 1.77 -17.17 -7.32
CA PRO A 774 0.42 -17.71 -7.33
C PRO A 774 0.26 -18.82 -6.28
N GLU A 775 -0.97 -19.02 -5.84
CA GLU A 775 -1.35 -20.00 -4.83
C GLU A 775 -0.97 -21.44 -5.23
N THR A 776 -0.96 -21.73 -6.53
CA THR A 776 -0.54 -23.03 -7.09
C THR A 776 0.92 -23.39 -6.78
N PHE A 777 1.82 -22.41 -6.71
CA PHE A 777 3.22 -22.64 -6.34
C PHE A 777 3.37 -22.92 -4.84
N TRP A 778 2.50 -22.33 -4.01
CA TRP A 778 2.45 -22.65 -2.58
C TRP A 778 1.96 -24.07 -2.34
N GLN A 779 0.97 -24.52 -3.10
CA GLN A 779 0.45 -25.89 -3.02
C GLN A 779 1.53 -26.94 -3.39
N ARG A 780 2.32 -26.69 -4.43
CA ARG A 780 3.46 -27.56 -4.82
C ARG A 780 4.61 -27.60 -3.82
N LEU A 781 4.77 -26.56 -2.99
CA LEU A 781 5.77 -26.51 -1.92
C LEU A 781 5.31 -27.24 -0.64
N ILE A 782 3.99 -27.43 -0.51
CA ILE A 782 3.35 -28.09 0.63
C ILE A 782 3.17 -29.60 0.36
N SER A 783 2.94 -29.99 -0.90
CA SER A 783 2.98 -31.38 -1.39
C SER A 783 4.40 -31.90 -1.48
#